data_AF-A0A844B1L5-F1
#
_entry.id   AF-A0A844B1L5-F1
#
_cell.length_a   1.000
_cell.length_b   1.000
_cell.length_c   1.000
_cell.angle_alpha   90.00
_cell.angle_beta   90.00
_cell.angle_gamma   90.00
#
_symmetry.space_group_name_H-M   'P 1'
#
loop_
_entity.id
_entity.type
_entity.pdbx_description
1 polymer ?
#
loop_
_entity_poly.entity_id
_entity_poly.type
_entity_poly.pdbx_seq_one_letter_code
_entity_poly.pdbx_strand_id
1 'polypeptide(L)'
;MGGDYSKDSFDALRDYAGVFLQQGRPVLDSDWNEMVRVLERRIRAGTVDTIGRAVVPRETETGFHIRLAGGGIEIGPGRLYLDGMLVENHGNADFARAGDGPAPVFDRGTGPATAPLGVLDEMTSPPEGYVAYGAQPWWPTPEDPPRGGGPVLAYLVVWRREVTALIDPTLLDPALGGVDSATRWQTVWQVRLLGGIGTGATCATPETALAGWAATIAPSTARLSTDTVDVEDPEDPCLVPPTDGYTGLENQFYRVEIHQVGESGAQSDAWFKYSRENASVAAAIDSFAASADRITVRSIGRDEILRFREGNWVEITDDRREFDHRSGQILRIAAVREDMREIELEGSIDPDLIPTGLDGDTARARHSRLIRWDQTGVIRNSADNSVWWDLDAENPGAPPGLIPVPPAGTVLLLESGITVAFSTAPGAGRYRAMDAWRFRARTAGTQIERLTEAPPDSVQRHYCKLAVLPSANAAPDDCRIFWPPEPAQIPAAEGCACSVCVTPESHASGALTIQTGIDRVAAAGGGTVCLNPGRYELREALRMANLFGVTLKGHGITTVLSFQNAVGAAIEIDTCIDIRIEDLSIIVAPESAGSTAPGAASAHGLRATHTATMALRRLAILVLASGPTRQDHGIVLEGIVMAAKIEECLIAAPMGIGSVSAFDAMGGGGVVAAVEPRPGWLALAELRMLDNIVFADNVGLRLVGLAFSLAGTTMARNVFSGSMAGVALNWFELPTGGAALDGNTIQSEGPAAVIGVNDIRLQDNEISGGPVAADGIFIMPNVVPEAPISAQLIGNRISDLGGAGIRIAGHYDALLIKRNQIRRCGLAGIMSQPGFDGRHIAIEDNVIEEIRGGPNGVGAAGIVLLGVIEGQARGNSIRRIGREMPDGSQNAGIALQGVIGMAVEGNTIYEIGPDRAEARAWGVLVRPPWFQMSIADNRIDGSTERRGEFTAWQAIEIGAEEDIARIGDGVALLEGFTGAMGAVPGIDRRAIGYAAIDGRLYALTHFDAFEVAPILPVQLGVAGNQVIHFAPQLAPAVTIVARGTASVDFSRNQCDLLGGANIAAQVIVVAERITAGANSLRHPRDAGLSLLLATRAAAPVGNITSAGVQVTPAGLPAAFAALNIIAP
;
A
#
# COMPACT_ATOMS: atom_id res chain seq x y z
N MET A 1 40.96 -2.03 5.57
CA MET A 1 40.16 -1.54 6.71
C MET A 1 41.11 -1.33 7.88
N GLY A 2 41.24 -0.10 8.38
CA GLY A 2 42.03 0.27 9.55
C GLY A 2 41.19 0.75 10.74
N GLY A 3 39.88 0.51 10.78
CA GLY A 3 39.09 0.70 12.00
C GLY A 3 39.49 -0.29 13.11
N ASP A 4 39.28 0.11 14.36
CA ASP A 4 39.43 -0.73 15.55
C ASP A 4 38.18 -1.60 15.73
N TYR A 5 38.32 -2.91 15.49
CA TYR A 5 37.21 -3.87 15.45
C TYR A 5 37.51 -5.08 16.30
N SER A 6 36.47 -5.63 16.93
CA SER A 6 36.62 -6.83 17.75
C SER A 6 36.76 -8.11 16.90
N LYS A 7 35.97 -8.26 15.83
CA LYS A 7 36.00 -9.37 14.84
C LYS A 7 35.18 -9.03 13.59
N ASP A 8 35.45 -9.72 12.49
CA ASP A 8 34.55 -9.80 11.32
C ASP A 8 33.82 -11.16 11.37
N SER A 9 32.52 -11.18 11.67
CA SER A 9 31.76 -12.43 11.83
C SER A 9 30.98 -12.88 10.59
N PHE A 10 30.99 -12.06 9.53
CA PHE A 10 30.24 -12.33 8.32
C PHE A 10 30.79 -13.53 7.55
N ASP A 11 29.94 -14.53 7.32
CA ASP A 11 30.25 -15.72 6.54
C ASP A 11 29.11 -16.00 5.56
N ALA A 12 29.42 -15.85 4.27
CA ALA A 12 28.46 -16.02 3.19
C ALA A 12 27.92 -17.46 3.07
N LEU A 13 28.59 -18.47 3.65
CA LEU A 13 28.16 -19.87 3.61
C LEU A 13 27.11 -20.22 4.68
N ARG A 14 26.82 -19.30 5.61
CA ARG A 14 25.82 -19.52 6.67
C ARG A 14 24.41 -19.12 6.28
N ASP A 15 24.25 -18.44 5.15
CA ASP A 15 22.95 -17.99 4.60
C ASP A 15 22.11 -17.16 5.59
N TYR A 16 22.75 -16.40 6.49
CA TYR A 16 22.04 -15.50 7.40
C TYR A 16 21.36 -14.35 6.63
N ALA A 17 20.07 -14.12 6.91
CA ALA A 17 19.27 -13.09 6.26
C ALA A 17 19.19 -11.76 7.04
N GLY A 18 19.62 -11.75 8.31
CA GLY A 18 19.62 -10.57 9.18
C GLY A 18 20.09 -10.90 10.61
N VAL A 19 20.26 -9.86 11.43
CA VAL A 19 20.71 -9.93 12.83
C VAL A 19 19.65 -9.27 13.72
N PHE A 20 19.34 -9.89 14.87
CA PHE A 20 18.30 -9.40 15.79
C PHE A 20 18.88 -9.11 17.17
N LEU A 21 18.58 -7.91 17.71
CA LEU A 21 18.92 -7.54 19.08
C LEU A 21 18.06 -8.33 20.07
N GLN A 22 18.69 -8.90 21.09
CA GLN A 22 18.00 -9.60 22.18
C GLN A 22 17.90 -8.72 23.42
N GLN A 23 16.72 -8.72 24.06
CA GLN A 23 16.50 -7.95 25.27
C GLN A 23 17.48 -8.37 26.39
N GLY A 24 18.12 -7.37 27.01
CA GLY A 24 19.03 -7.58 28.14
C GLY A 24 20.43 -8.08 27.76
N ARG A 25 20.79 -8.14 26.46
CA ARG A 25 22.13 -8.52 26.01
C ARG A 25 22.95 -7.33 25.52
N PRO A 26 24.29 -7.32 25.72
CA PRO A 26 25.16 -6.28 25.17
C PRO A 26 25.11 -6.24 23.64
N VAL A 27 25.24 -5.05 23.06
CA VAL A 27 25.42 -4.85 21.62
C VAL A 27 26.90 -4.95 21.29
N LEU A 28 27.24 -5.75 20.29
CA LEU A 28 28.61 -5.89 19.79
C LEU A 28 28.75 -5.18 18.45
N ASP A 29 29.91 -4.57 18.21
CA ASP A 29 30.30 -4.00 16.91
C ASP A 29 30.22 -5.06 15.80
N SER A 30 30.63 -6.30 16.10
CA SER A 30 30.58 -7.40 15.14
C SER A 30 29.18 -7.70 14.63
N ASP A 31 28.16 -7.61 15.48
CA ASP A 31 26.78 -7.93 15.11
C ASP A 31 26.21 -6.86 14.17
N TRP A 32 26.53 -5.59 14.44
CA TRP A 32 26.20 -4.47 13.55
C TRP A 32 26.95 -4.59 12.21
N ASN A 33 28.25 -4.84 12.25
CA ASN A 33 29.08 -4.99 11.05
C ASN A 33 28.62 -6.19 10.19
N GLU A 34 28.26 -7.31 10.80
CA GLU A 34 27.69 -8.47 10.11
C GLU A 34 26.34 -8.14 9.47
N MET A 35 25.47 -7.40 10.15
CA MET A 35 24.21 -6.91 9.56
C MET A 35 24.48 -6.05 8.31
N VAL A 36 25.44 -5.12 8.37
CA VAL A 36 25.82 -4.27 7.22
C VAL A 36 26.33 -5.13 6.05
N ARG A 37 27.20 -6.12 6.32
CA ARG A 37 27.72 -7.04 5.29
C ARG A 37 26.62 -7.93 4.69
N VAL A 38 25.68 -8.43 5.49
CA VAL A 38 24.52 -9.19 5.01
C VAL A 38 23.67 -8.35 4.07
N LEU A 39 23.34 -7.11 4.45
CA LEU A 39 22.57 -6.20 3.60
C LEU A 39 23.30 -5.87 2.31
N GLU A 40 24.59 -5.56 2.40
CA GLU A 40 25.45 -5.25 1.26
C GLU A 40 25.52 -6.40 0.26
N ARG A 41 25.75 -7.64 0.73
CA ARG A 41 25.79 -8.82 -0.13
C ARG A 41 24.44 -9.02 -0.83
N ARG A 42 23.34 -8.87 -0.09
CA ARG A 42 21.99 -9.04 -0.65
C ARG A 42 21.69 -8.02 -1.73
N ILE A 43 22.03 -6.75 -1.50
CA ILE A 43 21.87 -5.68 -2.49
C ILE A 43 22.71 -5.99 -3.72
N ARG A 44 24.00 -6.31 -3.55
CA ARG A 44 24.89 -6.58 -4.69
C ARG A 44 24.47 -7.80 -5.49
N ALA A 45 24.18 -8.92 -4.83
CA ALA A 45 23.71 -10.13 -5.49
C ALA A 45 22.39 -9.84 -6.22
N GLY A 46 21.42 -9.22 -5.55
CA GLY A 46 20.14 -8.86 -6.16
C GLY A 46 20.28 -7.93 -7.36
N THR A 47 21.16 -6.92 -7.30
CA THR A 47 21.46 -6.04 -8.43
C THR A 47 22.08 -6.83 -9.59
N VAL A 48 23.13 -7.62 -9.34
CA VAL A 48 23.79 -8.42 -10.39
C VAL A 48 22.82 -9.39 -11.05
N ASP A 49 22.00 -10.07 -10.25
CA ASP A 49 21.04 -11.07 -10.73
C ASP A 49 19.88 -10.43 -11.52
N THR A 50 19.60 -9.14 -11.29
CA THR A 50 18.48 -8.42 -11.94
C THR A 50 18.91 -7.66 -13.19
N ILE A 51 20.02 -6.93 -13.14
CA ILE A 51 20.42 -5.99 -14.20
C ILE A 51 21.77 -6.33 -14.84
N GLY A 52 22.48 -7.35 -14.35
CA GLY A 52 23.79 -7.77 -14.85
C GLY A 52 24.98 -7.18 -14.08
N ARG A 53 26.19 -7.56 -14.52
CA ARG A 53 27.44 -7.25 -13.80
C ARG A 53 27.98 -5.83 -14.00
N ALA A 54 27.73 -5.21 -15.15
CA ALA A 54 28.27 -3.88 -15.45
C ALA A 54 27.29 -3.13 -16.34
N VAL A 55 26.50 -2.21 -15.79
CA VAL A 55 25.47 -1.47 -16.54
C VAL A 55 25.36 0.01 -16.16
N VAL A 56 25.03 0.82 -17.16
CA VAL A 56 24.73 2.25 -17.05
C VAL A 56 23.21 2.44 -17.08
N PRO A 57 22.60 3.07 -16.07
CA PRO A 57 21.17 3.41 -16.11
C PRO A 57 20.88 4.39 -17.25
N ARG A 58 19.79 4.16 -17.98
CA ARG A 58 19.34 5.09 -19.04
C ARG A 58 18.90 6.44 -18.51
N GLU A 59 18.56 6.53 -17.23
CA GLU A 59 18.28 7.81 -16.56
C GLU A 59 19.54 8.69 -16.47
N THR A 60 20.74 8.12 -16.65
CA THR A 60 22.02 8.86 -16.65
C THR A 60 22.89 8.41 -17.82
N GLU A 61 22.45 8.66 -19.06
CA GLU A 61 23.10 8.17 -20.29
C GLU A 61 24.58 8.59 -20.43
N THR A 62 24.95 9.73 -19.83
CA THR A 62 26.32 10.24 -19.83
C THR A 62 27.23 9.55 -18.81
N GLY A 63 26.71 8.66 -17.97
CA GLY A 63 27.45 7.99 -16.90
C GLY A 63 28.70 7.29 -17.42
N PHE A 64 29.87 7.79 -17.00
CA PHE A 64 31.19 7.28 -17.41
C PHE A 64 31.42 7.25 -18.93
N HIS A 65 30.69 8.07 -19.70
CA HIS A 65 30.89 8.20 -21.14
C HIS A 65 32.29 8.75 -21.43
N ILE A 66 33.03 8.09 -22.32
CA ILE A 66 34.36 8.52 -22.74
C ILE A 66 34.24 9.31 -24.04
N ARG A 67 34.65 10.58 -24.03
CA ARG A 67 34.72 11.41 -25.24
C ARG A 67 36.08 12.09 -25.40
N LEU A 68 36.37 12.53 -26.62
CA LEU A 68 37.52 13.38 -26.93
C LEU A 68 37.05 14.83 -27.12
N ALA A 69 37.65 15.75 -26.36
CA ALA A 69 37.44 17.20 -26.50
C ALA A 69 38.78 17.88 -26.83
N GLY A 70 38.75 19.19 -27.16
CA GLY A 70 39.95 19.96 -27.55
C GLY A 70 41.10 19.96 -26.53
N GLY A 71 40.86 19.49 -25.30
CA GLY A 71 41.84 19.31 -24.22
C GLY A 71 42.23 17.85 -23.89
N GLY A 72 41.73 16.85 -24.62
CA GLY A 72 42.04 15.42 -24.38
C GLY A 72 40.82 14.56 -24.05
N ILE A 73 41.03 13.51 -23.25
CA ILE A 73 39.98 12.56 -22.83
C ILE A 73 39.14 13.18 -21.71
N GLU A 74 37.83 13.07 -21.83
CA GLU A 74 36.85 13.53 -20.83
C GLU A 74 35.89 12.39 -20.44
N ILE A 75 35.43 12.42 -19.18
CA ILE A 75 34.60 11.40 -18.54
C ILE A 75 33.24 12.02 -18.15
N GLY A 76 32.16 11.45 -18.66
CA GLY A 76 30.81 11.98 -18.47
C GLY A 76 30.24 11.74 -17.06
N PRO A 77 29.47 12.68 -16.51
CA PRO A 77 28.81 12.54 -15.22
C PRO A 77 27.65 11.54 -15.29
N GLY A 78 27.33 10.89 -14.16
CA GLY A 78 26.23 9.95 -14.06
C GLY A 78 26.59 8.70 -13.24
N ARG A 79 25.75 7.67 -13.34
CA ARG A 79 25.82 6.45 -12.52
C ARG A 79 26.18 5.23 -13.35
N LEU A 80 26.83 4.26 -12.72
CA LEU A 80 27.11 2.93 -13.26
C LEU A 80 27.03 1.91 -12.12
N TYR A 81 26.45 0.73 -12.37
CA TYR A 81 26.44 -0.39 -11.43
C TYR A 81 27.46 -1.44 -11.85
N LEU A 82 28.46 -1.71 -11.01
CA LEU A 82 29.54 -2.67 -11.27
C LEU A 82 29.61 -3.75 -10.18
N ASP A 83 29.41 -5.01 -10.54
CA ASP A 83 29.21 -6.16 -9.65
C ASP A 83 28.28 -5.83 -8.47
N GLY A 84 27.18 -5.13 -8.81
CA GLY A 84 26.15 -4.68 -7.88
C GLY A 84 26.49 -3.45 -7.04
N MET A 85 27.68 -2.86 -7.20
CA MET A 85 28.08 -1.64 -6.51
C MET A 85 27.67 -0.41 -7.32
N LEU A 86 26.99 0.53 -6.69
CA LEU A 86 26.73 1.85 -7.27
C LEU A 86 28.03 2.66 -7.33
N VAL A 87 28.31 3.17 -8.53
CA VAL A 87 29.47 4.02 -8.86
C VAL A 87 28.94 5.32 -9.45
N GLU A 88 29.40 6.46 -8.92
CA GLU A 88 28.85 7.76 -9.29
C GLU A 88 29.96 8.75 -9.66
N ASN A 89 29.85 9.33 -10.85
CA ASN A 89 30.64 10.47 -11.27
C ASN A 89 29.76 11.73 -11.17
N HIS A 90 30.01 12.56 -10.16
CA HIS A 90 29.23 13.77 -9.93
C HIS A 90 29.59 14.92 -10.90
N GLY A 91 30.58 14.76 -11.78
CA GLY A 91 31.00 15.77 -12.76
C GLY A 91 31.94 16.84 -12.20
N ASN A 92 32.07 17.95 -12.90
CA ASN A 92 33.00 19.05 -12.56
C ASN A 92 32.36 20.27 -11.86
N ALA A 93 31.12 20.15 -11.39
CA ALA A 93 30.42 21.23 -10.69
C ALA A 93 31.06 21.59 -9.36
N ASP A 94 30.95 22.86 -8.99
CA ASP A 94 31.45 23.37 -7.74
C ASP A 94 30.41 23.22 -6.61
N PHE A 95 30.41 22.04 -5.99
CA PHE A 95 29.53 21.72 -4.86
C PHE A 95 29.82 22.54 -3.60
N ALA A 96 31.02 23.12 -3.48
CA ALA A 96 31.43 23.90 -2.32
C ALA A 96 31.26 25.43 -2.51
N ARG A 97 30.92 25.88 -3.72
CA ARG A 97 30.92 27.31 -4.14
C ARG A 97 32.24 28.03 -3.86
N ALA A 98 33.36 27.33 -4.02
CA ALA A 98 34.70 27.83 -3.74
C ALA A 98 35.57 28.06 -5.00
N GLY A 99 35.09 27.74 -6.21
CA GLY A 99 35.86 27.78 -7.46
C GLY A 99 35.05 28.19 -8.71
N ASP A 100 35.67 28.00 -9.88
CA ASP A 100 35.16 28.47 -11.19
C ASP A 100 34.32 27.41 -11.94
N GLY A 101 33.97 26.30 -11.29
CA GLY A 101 33.15 25.23 -11.89
C GLY A 101 31.69 25.66 -12.10
N PRO A 102 30.92 24.94 -12.95
CA PRO A 102 29.49 25.21 -13.07
C PRO A 102 28.77 24.98 -11.74
N ALA A 103 27.69 25.73 -11.48
CA ALA A 103 26.88 25.51 -10.30
C ALA A 103 26.20 24.13 -10.37
N PRO A 104 26.13 23.39 -9.25
CA PRO A 104 25.40 22.12 -9.23
C PRO A 104 23.92 22.34 -9.51
N VAL A 105 23.31 21.39 -10.22
CA VAL A 105 21.88 21.34 -10.50
C VAL A 105 21.24 20.22 -9.69
N PHE A 106 19.95 20.35 -9.35
CA PHE A 106 19.21 19.20 -8.83
C PHE A 106 18.84 18.26 -9.98
N ASP A 107 18.96 16.96 -9.77
CA ASP A 107 18.68 15.96 -10.80
C ASP A 107 17.18 15.96 -11.24
N ARG A 108 16.22 16.36 -10.40
CA ARG A 108 14.83 16.64 -10.84
C ARG A 108 14.64 17.92 -11.67
N GLY A 109 15.69 18.72 -11.82
CA GLY A 109 15.65 19.94 -12.61
C GLY A 109 15.37 19.62 -14.07
N THR A 110 14.58 20.47 -14.74
CA THR A 110 14.42 20.38 -16.19
C THR A 110 15.68 20.95 -16.85
N GLY A 111 16.41 20.13 -17.61
CA GLY A 111 17.40 20.64 -18.54
C GLY A 111 16.75 21.45 -19.68
N PRO A 112 17.55 21.98 -20.63
CA PRO A 112 17.03 22.66 -21.82
C PRO A 112 16.03 21.84 -22.65
N ALA A 113 16.00 20.51 -22.46
CA ALA A 113 15.16 19.55 -23.18
C ALA A 113 13.82 19.20 -22.50
N THR A 114 13.37 19.92 -21.46
CA THR A 114 12.12 19.66 -20.69
C THR A 114 12.00 18.30 -19.99
N ALA A 115 12.94 17.37 -20.20
CA ALA A 115 13.02 16.11 -19.46
C ALA A 115 13.72 16.31 -18.09
N PRO A 116 13.27 15.60 -17.03
CA PRO A 116 13.99 15.54 -15.76
C PRO A 116 15.41 14.96 -15.95
N LEU A 117 16.41 15.50 -15.25
CA LEU A 117 17.82 15.09 -15.31
C LEU A 117 18.17 13.91 -14.35
N GLY A 118 17.19 13.32 -13.66
CA GLY A 118 17.37 12.30 -12.64
C GLY A 118 16.13 12.08 -11.75
N VAL A 119 16.29 11.31 -10.67
CA VAL A 119 15.18 10.70 -9.89
C VAL A 119 15.37 10.84 -8.36
N LEU A 120 16.56 11.21 -7.87
CA LEU A 120 16.94 11.13 -6.45
C LEU A 120 16.86 12.47 -5.70
N ASP A 121 16.52 13.58 -6.36
CA ASP A 121 16.54 14.94 -5.80
C ASP A 121 17.92 15.40 -5.28
N GLU A 122 18.99 14.89 -5.89
CA GLU A 122 20.37 15.14 -5.46
C GLU A 122 21.05 16.23 -6.30
N MET A 123 22.08 16.87 -5.72
CA MET A 123 22.93 17.82 -6.45
C MET A 123 23.89 17.07 -7.36
N THR A 124 23.90 17.41 -8.64
CA THR A 124 24.76 16.83 -9.67
C THR A 124 25.37 17.93 -10.55
N SER A 125 26.38 17.60 -11.34
CA SER A 125 26.82 18.51 -12.41
C SER A 125 25.77 18.60 -13.52
N PRO A 126 25.66 19.76 -14.19
CA PRO A 126 24.86 19.85 -15.41
C PRO A 126 25.36 18.86 -16.48
N PRO A 127 24.54 18.50 -17.48
CA PRO A 127 24.86 17.47 -18.48
C PRO A 127 26.19 17.69 -19.23
N GLU A 128 26.58 18.95 -19.42
CA GLU A 128 27.85 19.37 -20.03
C GLU A 128 29.07 19.27 -19.11
N GLY A 129 28.88 18.97 -17.81
CA GLY A 129 29.89 18.96 -16.76
C GLY A 129 30.81 17.73 -16.73
N TYR A 130 31.47 17.45 -17.87
CA TYR A 130 32.44 16.36 -17.98
C TYR A 130 33.71 16.63 -17.18
N VAL A 131 34.29 15.57 -16.61
CA VAL A 131 35.54 15.62 -15.86
C VAL A 131 36.70 15.32 -16.83
N ALA A 132 37.70 16.19 -16.89
CA ALA A 132 38.91 15.91 -17.65
C ALA A 132 39.63 14.69 -17.06
N TYR A 133 40.24 13.83 -17.89
CA TYR A 133 40.92 12.62 -17.43
C TYR A 133 41.99 12.89 -16.36
N GLY A 134 42.70 14.02 -16.45
CA GLY A 134 43.70 14.46 -15.47
C GLY A 134 43.12 15.04 -14.16
N ALA A 135 41.80 15.25 -14.08
CA ALA A 135 41.10 15.89 -12.97
C ALA A 135 40.17 14.92 -12.23
N GLN A 136 40.43 13.61 -12.33
CA GLN A 136 39.63 12.58 -11.65
C GLN A 136 39.70 12.77 -10.12
N PRO A 137 38.57 12.77 -9.40
CA PRO A 137 38.55 13.08 -7.95
C PRO A 137 39.31 12.04 -7.12
N TRP A 138 39.29 10.79 -7.56
CA TRP A 138 39.92 9.67 -6.87
C TRP A 138 41.22 9.20 -7.52
N TRP A 139 41.79 10.03 -8.41
CA TRP A 139 43.11 9.82 -8.97
C TRP A 139 43.74 11.18 -9.30
N PRO A 140 44.35 11.86 -8.31
CA PRO A 140 44.88 13.21 -8.51
C PRO A 140 46.15 13.24 -9.39
N THR A 141 46.79 12.10 -9.62
CA THR A 141 47.99 11.95 -10.46
C THR A 141 47.81 10.84 -11.51
N PRO A 142 46.85 10.95 -12.45
CA PRO A 142 46.62 9.91 -13.45
C PRO A 142 47.82 9.72 -14.37
N GLU A 143 48.04 8.48 -14.81
CA GLU A 143 49.07 8.17 -15.81
C GLU A 143 48.78 8.83 -17.15
N ASP A 144 49.82 9.33 -17.82
CA ASP A 144 49.75 9.87 -19.18
C ASP A 144 49.12 8.85 -20.14
N PRO A 145 48.23 9.27 -21.06
CA PRO A 145 47.67 8.38 -22.07
C PRO A 145 48.76 7.66 -22.89
N PRO A 146 48.60 6.35 -23.18
CA PRO A 146 49.58 5.58 -23.96
C PRO A 146 49.85 6.24 -25.32
N ARG A 147 51.12 6.53 -25.63
CA ARG A 147 51.52 7.25 -26.87
C ARG A 147 51.78 6.33 -28.08
N GLY A 148 51.47 5.03 -27.97
CA GLY A 148 51.70 4.03 -29.03
C GLY A 148 50.64 4.04 -30.15
N GLY A 149 51.02 3.63 -31.37
CA GLY A 149 50.17 3.67 -32.56
C GLY A 149 49.12 2.56 -32.71
N GLY A 150 48.42 2.18 -31.64
CA GLY A 150 47.38 1.14 -31.67
C GLY A 150 46.17 1.47 -30.79
N PRO A 151 45.08 0.67 -30.86
CA PRO A 151 43.89 0.91 -30.06
C PRO A 151 44.18 0.92 -28.56
N VAL A 152 43.46 1.76 -27.83
CA VAL A 152 43.55 1.90 -26.36
C VAL A 152 42.19 1.57 -25.76
N LEU A 153 42.16 0.70 -24.74
CA LEU A 153 40.95 0.40 -23.98
C LEU A 153 40.87 1.34 -22.77
N ALA A 154 39.83 2.16 -22.72
CA ALA A 154 39.41 2.84 -21.50
C ALA A 154 38.55 1.90 -20.66
N TYR A 155 38.94 1.69 -19.42
CA TYR A 155 38.24 0.80 -18.49
C TYR A 155 38.09 1.46 -17.12
N LEU A 156 37.01 1.09 -16.43
CA LEU A 156 36.75 1.51 -15.06
C LEU A 156 37.36 0.49 -14.11
N VAL A 157 38.06 0.94 -13.08
CA VAL A 157 38.42 0.15 -11.90
C VAL A 157 37.72 0.73 -10.68
N VAL A 158 37.07 -0.13 -9.91
CA VAL A 158 36.27 0.25 -8.75
C VAL A 158 36.64 -0.64 -7.57
N TRP A 159 36.77 -0.05 -6.40
CA TRP A 159 36.93 -0.78 -5.15
C TRP A 159 36.27 -0.02 -4.01
N ARG A 160 36.20 -0.66 -2.85
CA ARG A 160 35.76 0.00 -1.61
C ARG A 160 36.93 0.23 -0.69
N ARG A 161 37.02 1.45 -0.18
CA ARG A 161 37.94 1.80 0.90
C ARG A 161 37.17 2.16 2.15
N GLU A 162 37.84 2.04 3.28
CA GLU A 162 37.32 2.52 4.54
C GLU A 162 37.81 3.94 4.80
N VAL A 163 36.89 4.80 5.23
CA VAL A 163 37.15 6.19 5.62
C VAL A 163 36.98 6.29 7.12
N THR A 164 38.08 6.60 7.81
CA THR A 164 38.11 6.90 9.24
C THR A 164 38.18 8.40 9.45
N ALA A 165 38.07 8.85 10.70
CA ALA A 165 38.23 10.26 11.07
C ALA A 165 39.63 10.85 10.70
N LEU A 166 40.62 9.99 10.42
CA LEU A 166 41.94 10.42 9.95
C LEU A 166 41.90 10.92 8.50
N ILE A 167 41.03 10.33 7.67
CA ILE A 167 40.84 10.71 6.28
C ILE A 167 39.78 11.81 6.21
N ASP A 168 38.65 11.65 6.90
CA ASP A 168 37.59 12.66 6.95
C ASP A 168 37.32 13.11 8.40
N PRO A 169 37.93 14.22 8.84
CA PRO A 169 37.73 14.76 10.18
C PRO A 169 36.29 15.17 10.48
N THR A 170 35.42 15.31 9.47
CA THR A 170 34.00 15.67 9.67
C THR A 170 33.18 14.53 10.25
N LEU A 171 33.72 13.30 10.26
CA LEU A 171 33.11 12.14 10.93
C LEU A 171 33.13 12.26 12.45
N LEU A 172 33.96 13.14 13.02
CA LEU A 172 33.99 13.43 14.45
C LEU A 172 32.85 14.38 14.82
N ASP A 173 31.97 13.95 15.72
CA ASP A 173 30.84 14.77 16.16
C ASP A 173 31.32 15.87 17.12
N PRO A 174 31.22 17.17 16.75
CA PRO A 174 31.64 18.26 17.63
C PRO A 174 30.84 18.33 18.93
N ALA A 175 29.57 17.91 18.93
CA ALA A 175 28.71 17.94 20.10
C ALA A 175 29.09 16.87 21.14
N LEU A 176 29.77 15.80 20.72
CA LEU A 176 30.28 14.75 21.60
C LEU A 176 31.74 14.97 22.01
N GLY A 177 32.32 16.15 21.71
CA GLY A 177 33.72 16.45 21.99
C GLY A 177 34.69 15.86 20.96
N GLY A 178 34.22 15.55 19.75
CA GLY A 178 35.04 15.00 18.67
C GLY A 178 35.32 13.50 18.81
N VAL A 179 34.35 12.74 19.31
CA VAL A 179 34.45 11.28 19.48
C VAL A 179 34.36 10.57 18.12
N ASP A 180 35.29 9.65 17.88
CA ASP A 180 35.22 8.70 16.76
C ASP A 180 34.31 7.53 17.15
N SER A 181 33.26 7.31 16.36
CA SER A 181 32.18 6.37 16.69
C SER A 181 32.02 5.24 15.66
N ALA A 182 32.18 5.54 14.38
CA ALA A 182 32.01 4.59 13.30
C ALA A 182 32.70 5.09 12.03
N THR A 183 33.33 4.18 11.28
CA THR A 183 33.94 4.46 9.99
C THR A 183 32.90 4.45 8.86
N ARG A 184 33.31 4.81 7.63
CA ARG A 184 32.45 4.73 6.44
C ARG A 184 33.10 3.85 5.39
N TRP A 185 32.27 3.20 4.58
CA TRP A 185 32.71 2.61 3.33
C TRP A 185 32.46 3.58 2.19
N GLN A 186 33.51 3.86 1.42
CA GLN A 186 33.46 4.73 0.26
C GLN A 186 33.78 3.90 -0.99
N THR A 187 32.88 3.98 -1.99
CA THR A 187 33.15 3.45 -3.32
C THR A 187 34.08 4.40 -4.06
N VAL A 188 35.23 3.89 -4.49
CA VAL A 188 36.26 4.63 -5.20
C VAL A 188 36.30 4.14 -6.64
N TRP A 189 36.46 5.05 -7.59
CA TRP A 189 36.52 4.72 -9.01
C TRP A 189 37.65 5.44 -9.71
N GLN A 190 38.23 4.81 -10.72
CA GLN A 190 39.20 5.42 -11.62
C GLN A 190 38.98 4.91 -13.04
N VAL A 191 39.08 5.80 -14.02
CA VAL A 191 39.19 5.44 -15.43
C VAL A 191 40.68 5.31 -15.75
N ARG A 192 41.09 4.11 -16.17
CA ARG A 192 42.45 3.78 -16.59
C ARG A 192 42.50 3.44 -18.08
N LEU A 193 43.70 3.48 -18.66
CA LEU A 193 43.94 3.25 -20.09
C LEU A 193 44.88 2.07 -20.30
N LEU A 194 44.46 1.08 -21.07
CA LEU A 194 45.29 -0.06 -21.48
C LEU A 194 45.62 0.04 -22.98
N GLY A 195 46.89 0.27 -23.30
CA GLY A 195 47.37 0.34 -24.69
C GLY A 195 47.75 -1.03 -25.27
N GLY A 196 47.75 -1.15 -26.60
CA GLY A 196 48.29 -2.33 -27.28
C GLY A 196 47.39 -3.58 -27.23
N ILE A 197 46.07 -3.38 -27.15
CA ILE A 197 45.06 -4.45 -26.96
C ILE A 197 44.80 -5.35 -28.18
N GLY A 198 45.62 -5.25 -29.24
CA GLY A 198 45.45 -5.94 -30.51
C GLY A 198 45.07 -5.00 -31.66
N THR A 199 45.52 -5.31 -32.87
CA THR A 199 45.25 -4.48 -34.07
C THR A 199 43.77 -4.55 -34.46
N GLY A 200 43.12 -3.39 -34.58
CA GLY A 200 41.71 -3.31 -34.98
C GLY A 200 40.71 -3.75 -33.91
N ALA A 201 41.12 -3.82 -32.65
CA ALA A 201 40.22 -4.12 -31.54
C ALA A 201 39.08 -3.09 -31.44
N THR A 202 37.89 -3.58 -31.12
CA THR A 202 36.64 -2.83 -30.92
C THR A 202 35.93 -3.34 -29.67
N CYS A 203 34.86 -2.67 -29.23
CA CYS A 203 34.05 -3.12 -28.10
C CYS A 203 33.43 -4.51 -28.31
N ALA A 204 33.18 -4.90 -29.57
CA ALA A 204 32.70 -6.22 -29.96
C ALA A 204 33.78 -7.33 -29.92
N THR A 205 35.05 -6.97 -29.72
CA THR A 205 36.12 -7.97 -29.60
C THR A 205 35.93 -8.78 -28.31
N PRO A 206 35.92 -10.13 -28.38
CA PRO A 206 35.81 -10.97 -27.19
C PRO A 206 36.90 -10.65 -26.17
N GLU A 207 36.56 -10.63 -24.88
CA GLU A 207 37.50 -10.24 -23.83
C GLU A 207 38.75 -11.11 -23.77
N THR A 208 38.64 -12.38 -24.13
CA THR A 208 39.76 -13.33 -24.22
C THR A 208 40.75 -13.00 -25.34
N ALA A 209 40.35 -12.19 -26.32
CA ALA A 209 41.19 -11.77 -27.44
C ALA A 209 41.85 -10.40 -27.22
N LEU A 210 41.47 -9.66 -26.17
CA LEU A 210 42.08 -8.38 -25.82
C LEU A 210 43.42 -8.60 -25.10
N ALA A 211 44.53 -8.24 -25.76
CA ALA A 211 45.87 -8.43 -25.21
C ALA A 211 46.04 -7.64 -23.89
N GLY A 212 46.58 -8.29 -22.85
CA GLY A 212 46.80 -7.70 -21.52
C GLY A 212 45.55 -7.59 -20.64
N TRP A 213 44.34 -7.71 -21.19
CA TRP A 213 43.09 -7.55 -20.41
C TRP A 213 42.92 -8.62 -19.33
N ALA A 214 43.09 -9.90 -19.70
CA ALA A 214 42.96 -11.02 -18.77
C ALA A 214 43.90 -10.91 -17.55
N ALA A 215 45.14 -10.45 -17.76
CA ALA A 215 46.11 -10.21 -16.69
C ALA A 215 45.74 -9.01 -15.80
N THR A 216 45.10 -7.99 -16.39
CA THR A 216 44.65 -6.78 -15.67
C THR A 216 43.54 -7.12 -14.68
N ILE A 217 42.54 -7.90 -15.11
CA ILE A 217 41.35 -8.21 -14.30
C ILE A 217 41.49 -9.44 -13.39
N ALA A 218 42.59 -10.20 -13.52
CA ALA A 218 42.77 -11.42 -12.74
C ALA A 218 42.72 -11.14 -11.22
N PRO A 219 42.08 -11.97 -10.39
CA PRO A 219 42.13 -11.83 -8.93
C PRO A 219 43.54 -12.11 -8.39
N SER A 220 43.80 -11.72 -7.14
CA SER A 220 45.07 -12.10 -6.49
C SER A 220 45.17 -13.62 -6.31
N THR A 221 46.35 -14.17 -6.57
CA THR A 221 46.66 -15.60 -6.34
C THR A 221 47.14 -15.88 -4.93
N ALA A 222 47.40 -14.87 -4.12
CA ALA A 222 47.87 -15.05 -2.74
C ALA A 222 46.82 -15.74 -1.88
N ARG A 223 47.24 -16.68 -1.03
CA ARG A 223 46.38 -17.39 -0.06
C ARG A 223 47.07 -17.45 1.30
N LEU A 224 46.28 -17.36 2.37
CA LEU A 224 46.76 -17.47 3.74
C LEU A 224 46.02 -18.57 4.50
N SER A 225 46.78 -19.36 5.25
CA SER A 225 46.26 -20.27 6.28
C SER A 225 46.78 -19.85 7.65
N THR A 226 45.95 -19.99 8.68
CA THR A 226 46.29 -19.66 10.07
C THR A 226 46.00 -20.83 10.99
N ASP A 227 46.91 -21.10 11.93
CA ASP A 227 46.70 -22.09 13.00
C ASP A 227 47.46 -21.69 14.27
N THR A 228 47.39 -22.50 15.31
CA THR A 228 48.18 -22.34 16.53
C THR A 228 49.13 -23.51 16.77
N VAL A 229 50.24 -23.25 17.45
CA VAL A 229 51.16 -24.29 17.95
C VAL A 229 51.51 -24.08 19.41
N ASP A 230 51.87 -25.17 20.08
CA ASP A 230 52.36 -25.13 21.46
C ASP A 230 53.69 -24.37 21.52
N VAL A 231 53.76 -23.37 22.39
CA VAL A 231 54.98 -22.64 22.70
C VAL A 231 55.52 -23.22 24.01
N GLU A 232 56.77 -23.70 24.01
CA GLU A 232 57.44 -24.15 25.25
C GLU A 232 57.54 -22.99 26.27
N ASP A 233 57.38 -23.34 27.55
CA ASP A 233 57.08 -22.52 28.73
C ASP A 233 57.56 -21.04 28.75
N PRO A 234 56.75 -20.11 29.29
CA PRO A 234 57.26 -18.79 29.71
C PRO A 234 58.20 -18.92 30.93
N GLU A 235 59.24 -18.07 31.01
CA GLU A 235 60.24 -18.03 32.10
C GLU A 235 59.67 -17.71 33.51
N ASP A 236 58.37 -17.41 33.64
CA ASP A 236 57.71 -17.04 34.90
C ASP A 236 56.79 -18.16 35.45
N PRO A 237 57.17 -18.83 36.56
CA PRO A 237 56.42 -19.97 37.14
C PRO A 237 55.07 -19.60 37.78
N CYS A 238 54.67 -18.32 37.77
CA CYS A 238 53.37 -17.87 38.26
C CYS A 238 52.29 -17.75 37.17
N LEU A 239 52.64 -17.98 35.89
CA LEU A 239 51.69 -18.03 34.78
C LEU A 239 51.19 -19.46 34.60
N VAL A 240 49.87 -19.66 34.65
CA VAL A 240 49.26 -20.96 34.31
C VAL A 240 49.62 -21.27 32.85
N PRO A 241 50.23 -22.42 32.54
CA PRO A 241 50.57 -22.78 31.17
C PRO A 241 49.30 -22.74 30.30
N PRO A 242 49.30 -22.04 29.16
CA PRO A 242 48.20 -22.09 28.23
C PRO A 242 47.99 -23.55 27.79
N THR A 243 46.84 -24.11 28.12
CA THR A 243 46.41 -25.39 27.55
C THR A 243 46.05 -25.13 26.09
N ASP A 244 46.83 -25.65 25.14
CA ASP A 244 46.55 -25.77 23.70
C ASP A 244 46.09 -24.45 23.02
N GLY A 245 47.00 -23.76 22.29
CA GLY A 245 46.62 -22.67 21.37
C GLY A 245 47.17 -21.26 21.66
N TYR A 246 46.35 -20.22 21.50
CA TYR A 246 46.75 -18.79 21.61
C TYR A 246 47.13 -18.41 23.05
N THR A 247 48.33 -17.87 23.23
CA THR A 247 48.92 -17.59 24.55
C THR A 247 48.91 -16.11 24.96
N GLY A 248 48.33 -15.24 24.13
CA GLY A 248 48.27 -13.80 24.40
C GLY A 248 47.28 -13.43 25.51
N LEU A 249 47.61 -12.40 26.29
CA LEU A 249 46.83 -11.94 27.45
C LEU A 249 45.57 -11.13 27.07
N GLU A 250 45.47 -10.67 25.83
CA GLU A 250 44.39 -9.81 25.34
C GLU A 250 43.66 -10.41 24.15
N ASN A 251 42.41 -9.98 23.94
CA ASN A 251 41.69 -10.30 22.71
C ASN A 251 42.18 -9.39 21.59
N GLN A 252 42.56 -9.98 20.45
CA GLN A 252 43.18 -9.25 19.34
C GLN A 252 42.43 -9.49 18.02
N PHE A 253 42.64 -8.59 17.05
CA PHE A 253 42.10 -8.70 15.70
C PHE A 253 43.23 -8.47 14.69
N TYR A 254 43.93 -9.57 14.38
CA TYR A 254 45.14 -9.55 13.59
C TYR A 254 44.86 -9.14 12.15
N ARG A 255 45.80 -8.41 11.55
CA ARG A 255 45.88 -8.15 10.11
C ARG A 255 47.25 -8.56 9.60
N VAL A 256 47.29 -9.44 8.62
CA VAL A 256 48.51 -9.81 7.88
C VAL A 256 48.38 -9.22 6.48
N GLU A 257 49.38 -8.47 6.02
CA GLU A 257 49.31 -7.73 4.76
C GLU A 257 50.58 -7.86 3.94
N ILE A 258 50.43 -8.10 2.63
CA ILE A 258 51.51 -8.01 1.66
C ILE A 258 51.83 -6.53 1.43
N HIS A 259 53.03 -6.12 1.79
CA HIS A 259 53.47 -4.73 1.65
C HIS A 259 54.07 -4.47 0.26
N GLN A 260 54.97 -5.33 -0.21
CA GLN A 260 55.66 -5.17 -1.49
C GLN A 260 55.79 -6.50 -2.20
N VAL A 261 55.75 -6.48 -3.53
CA VAL A 261 56.00 -7.64 -4.40
C VAL A 261 56.95 -7.21 -5.52
N GLY A 262 57.90 -8.06 -5.88
CA GLY A 262 58.79 -7.84 -7.02
C GLY A 262 58.06 -7.89 -8.38
N GLU A 263 58.78 -7.57 -9.46
CA GLU A 263 58.22 -7.47 -10.81
C GLU A 263 57.55 -8.76 -11.31
N SER A 264 58.06 -9.92 -10.85
CA SER A 264 57.51 -11.23 -11.20
C SER A 264 56.09 -11.44 -10.68
N GLY A 265 55.69 -10.73 -9.62
CA GLY A 265 54.41 -10.95 -8.95
C GLY A 265 54.29 -12.30 -8.23
N ALA A 266 55.41 -13.00 -8.05
CA ALA A 266 55.45 -14.33 -7.45
C ALA A 266 55.57 -14.30 -5.92
N GLN A 267 55.19 -15.39 -5.27
CA GLN A 267 55.30 -15.57 -3.82
C GLN A 267 56.73 -15.38 -3.29
N SER A 268 57.75 -15.79 -4.05
CA SER A 268 59.17 -15.68 -3.67
C SER A 268 59.67 -14.24 -3.54
N ASP A 269 58.97 -13.30 -4.16
CA ASP A 269 59.40 -11.90 -4.26
C ASP A 269 58.48 -10.99 -3.43
N ALA A 270 57.63 -11.58 -2.58
CA ALA A 270 56.65 -10.89 -1.75
C ALA A 270 57.14 -10.71 -0.31
N TRP A 271 56.80 -9.56 0.26
CA TRP A 271 57.14 -9.16 1.62
C TRP A 271 55.88 -8.76 2.37
N PHE A 272 55.74 -9.20 3.61
CA PHE A 272 54.56 -8.96 4.42
C PHE A 272 54.88 -8.27 5.75
N LYS A 273 53.83 -7.70 6.36
CA LYS A 273 53.81 -7.03 7.67
C LYS A 273 52.56 -7.48 8.42
N TYR A 274 52.53 -7.31 9.74
CA TYR A 274 51.35 -7.66 10.53
C TYR A 274 51.09 -6.70 11.70
N SER A 275 49.84 -6.60 12.10
CA SER A 275 49.40 -5.83 13.28
C SER A 275 48.41 -6.66 14.09
N ARG A 276 48.41 -6.47 15.42
CA ARG A 276 47.51 -7.19 16.34
C ARG A 276 46.13 -6.53 16.41
N GLU A 277 46.07 -5.23 16.10
CA GLU A 277 44.93 -4.34 16.24
C GLU A 277 44.45 -3.83 14.87
N ASN A 278 44.53 -4.67 13.83
CA ASN A 278 44.05 -4.39 12.48
C ASN A 278 44.66 -3.11 11.83
N ALA A 279 45.86 -2.71 12.26
CA ALA A 279 46.51 -1.45 11.87
C ALA A 279 45.66 -0.20 12.21
N SER A 280 44.92 -0.24 13.32
CA SER A 280 44.05 0.85 13.79
C SER A 280 44.78 1.94 14.57
N VAL A 281 45.97 1.64 15.11
CA VAL A 281 46.82 2.64 15.77
C VAL A 281 47.48 3.51 14.71
N ALA A 282 46.84 4.64 14.42
CA ALA A 282 47.28 5.58 13.40
C ALA A 282 47.04 7.05 13.80
N ALA A 283 47.81 7.97 13.20
CA ALA A 283 47.68 9.41 13.43
C ALA A 283 47.84 10.22 12.14
N ALA A 284 47.12 11.34 12.05
CA ALA A 284 47.29 12.31 10.98
C ALA A 284 48.61 13.07 11.15
N ILE A 285 49.35 13.25 10.06
CA ILE A 285 50.58 14.04 10.03
C ILE A 285 50.19 15.49 9.73
N ASP A 286 50.48 16.40 10.67
CA ASP A 286 50.19 17.82 10.51
C ASP A 286 51.30 18.55 9.72
N SER A 287 52.57 18.16 9.91
CA SER A 287 53.71 18.73 9.18
C SER A 287 54.93 17.83 9.11
N PHE A 288 55.76 18.04 8.09
CA PHE A 288 57.06 17.40 7.89
C PHE A 288 58.19 18.39 8.16
N ALA A 289 59.24 17.97 8.86
CA ALA A 289 60.43 18.79 9.06
C ALA A 289 61.28 18.87 7.78
N ALA A 290 62.03 19.96 7.62
CA ALA A 290 62.91 20.16 6.47
C ALA A 290 64.02 19.12 6.33
N SER A 291 64.39 18.45 7.42
CA SER A 291 65.36 17.35 7.45
C SER A 291 64.82 16.02 6.91
N ALA A 292 63.51 15.94 6.63
CA ALA A 292 62.82 14.74 6.15
C ALA A 292 62.92 13.50 7.06
N ASP A 293 63.31 13.65 8.32
CA ASP A 293 63.44 12.57 9.32
C ASP A 293 62.51 12.78 10.54
N ARG A 294 61.74 13.87 10.56
CA ARG A 294 60.85 14.23 11.67
C ARG A 294 59.48 14.66 11.15
N ILE A 295 58.45 14.27 11.91
CA ILE A 295 57.05 14.60 11.64
C ILE A 295 56.36 15.08 12.90
N THR A 296 55.46 16.06 12.75
CA THR A 296 54.53 16.44 13.82
C THR A 296 53.19 15.78 13.54
N VAL A 297 52.68 15.03 14.51
CA VAL A 297 51.41 14.31 14.41
C VAL A 297 50.33 14.97 15.26
N ARG A 298 49.07 14.77 14.87
CA ARG A 298 47.94 15.31 15.62
C ARG A 298 47.84 14.74 17.03
N SER A 299 48.09 13.44 17.16
CA SER A 299 48.11 12.69 18.40
C SER A 299 49.21 11.64 18.37
N ILE A 300 49.83 11.37 19.54
CA ILE A 300 50.86 10.33 19.73
C ILE A 300 50.27 8.99 20.22
N GLY A 301 48.97 8.93 20.49
CA GLY A 301 48.28 7.75 21.00
C GLY A 301 46.98 8.10 21.73
N ARG A 302 46.11 7.12 21.93
CA ARG A 302 44.83 7.29 22.65
C ARG A 302 45.01 7.12 24.16
N ASP A 303 45.87 6.19 24.56
CA ASP A 303 46.17 5.83 25.94
C ASP A 303 47.63 5.33 26.07
N GLU A 304 48.01 4.82 27.23
CA GLU A 304 49.38 4.33 27.48
C GLU A 304 49.75 3.08 26.65
N ILE A 305 48.78 2.28 26.21
CA ILE A 305 48.98 1.01 25.49
C ILE A 305 48.94 1.25 23.96
N LEU A 306 47.91 1.95 23.48
CA LEU A 306 47.66 2.27 22.07
C LEU A 306 48.31 3.60 21.68
N ARG A 307 49.64 3.60 21.69
CA ARG A 307 50.47 4.77 21.35
C ARG A 307 51.70 4.42 20.53
N PHE A 308 52.30 5.45 19.93
CA PHE A 308 53.61 5.38 19.30
C PHE A 308 54.72 5.45 20.35
N ARG A 309 55.71 4.57 20.21
CA ARG A 309 56.89 4.48 21.08
C ARG A 309 58.16 4.36 20.23
N GLU A 310 59.28 4.69 20.84
CA GLU A 310 60.61 4.38 20.31
C GLU A 310 60.72 2.89 19.96
N GLY A 311 61.36 2.60 18.83
CA GLY A 311 61.55 1.27 18.29
C GLY A 311 60.35 0.68 17.53
N ASN A 312 59.17 1.32 17.53
CA ASN A 312 58.03 0.84 16.75
C ASN A 312 58.27 1.00 15.24
N TRP A 313 57.80 0.02 14.47
CA TRP A 313 57.70 0.13 13.02
C TRP A 313 56.43 0.88 12.64
N VAL A 314 56.59 1.85 11.75
CA VAL A 314 55.51 2.71 11.29
C VAL A 314 55.52 2.87 9.79
N GLU A 315 54.33 2.95 9.20
CA GLU A 315 54.11 3.22 7.79
C GLU A 315 53.65 4.65 7.59
N ILE A 316 54.34 5.39 6.73
CA ILE A 316 53.92 6.71 6.26
C ILE A 316 53.27 6.55 4.91
N THR A 317 52.03 7.03 4.77
CA THR A 317 51.28 6.97 3.53
C THR A 317 50.38 8.19 3.36
N ASP A 318 49.80 8.34 2.17
CA ASP A 318 48.87 9.39 1.79
C ASP A 318 47.87 8.88 0.73
N ASP A 319 46.91 9.72 0.36
CA ASP A 319 45.91 9.37 -0.65
C ASP A 319 46.51 9.09 -2.03
N ARG A 320 47.64 9.70 -2.38
CA ARG A 320 48.30 9.47 -3.68
C ARG A 320 48.79 8.02 -3.75
N ARG A 321 49.53 7.55 -2.75
CA ARG A 321 49.99 6.16 -2.70
C ARG A 321 48.82 5.17 -2.61
N GLU A 322 47.81 5.47 -1.79
CA GLU A 322 46.62 4.62 -1.67
C GLU A 322 45.87 4.45 -3.00
N PHE A 323 45.58 5.55 -3.69
CA PHE A 323 44.87 5.55 -4.97
C PHE A 323 45.71 4.98 -6.13
N ASP A 324 47.03 5.06 -6.05
CA ASP A 324 47.95 4.37 -6.98
C ASP A 324 48.17 2.89 -6.62
N HIS A 325 47.52 2.39 -5.57
CA HIS A 325 47.68 1.03 -5.06
C HIS A 325 49.13 0.68 -4.68
N ARG A 326 49.83 1.65 -4.10
CA ARG A 326 51.18 1.47 -3.56
C ARG A 326 51.11 1.52 -2.04
N SER A 327 51.86 0.64 -1.39
CA SER A 327 52.04 0.71 0.06
C SER A 327 52.83 1.96 0.46
N GLY A 328 52.69 2.37 1.72
CA GLY A 328 53.46 3.46 2.29
C GLY A 328 54.93 3.10 2.46
N GLN A 329 55.71 4.01 3.04
CA GLN A 329 57.09 3.74 3.41
C GLN A 329 57.15 3.24 4.86
N ILE A 330 57.82 2.12 5.11
CA ILE A 330 58.06 1.61 6.46
C ILE A 330 59.35 2.20 7.01
N LEU A 331 59.28 2.76 8.21
CA LEU A 331 60.40 3.33 8.97
C LEU A 331 60.27 2.93 10.44
N ARG A 332 61.38 2.94 11.19
CA ARG A 332 61.37 2.72 12.64
C ARG A 332 61.38 4.08 13.36
N ILE A 333 60.68 4.18 14.49
CA ILE A 333 60.72 5.38 15.33
C ILE A 333 62.02 5.41 16.13
N ALA A 334 62.83 6.44 15.94
CA ALA A 334 64.04 6.70 16.72
C ALA A 334 63.74 7.34 18.08
N ALA A 335 62.78 8.27 18.14
CA ALA A 335 62.38 8.93 19.39
C ALA A 335 60.99 9.57 19.28
N VAL A 336 60.29 9.71 20.41
CA VAL A 336 59.00 10.43 20.51
C VAL A 336 59.11 11.56 21.51
N ARG A 337 58.85 12.80 21.07
CA ARG A 337 58.80 14.00 21.93
C ARG A 337 57.35 14.37 22.20
N GLU A 338 56.86 13.99 23.38
CA GLU A 338 55.44 14.09 23.72
C GLU A 338 54.93 15.53 23.81
N ASP A 339 55.74 16.44 24.34
CA ASP A 339 55.41 17.86 24.52
C ASP A 339 55.20 18.59 23.18
N MET A 340 55.95 18.19 22.15
CA MET A 340 55.86 18.76 20.80
C MET A 340 54.98 17.94 19.85
N ARG A 341 54.52 16.74 20.26
CA ARG A 341 53.89 15.72 19.39
C ARG A 341 54.74 15.43 18.14
N GLU A 342 56.04 15.39 18.34
CA GLU A 342 57.04 15.18 17.29
C GLU A 342 57.57 13.74 17.36
N ILE A 343 57.65 13.09 16.21
CA ILE A 343 58.22 11.75 16.04
C ILE A 343 59.45 11.86 15.14
N GLU A 344 60.56 11.32 15.62
CA GLU A 344 61.84 11.19 14.91
C GLU A 344 61.98 9.76 14.36
N LEU A 345 62.45 9.63 13.13
CA LEU A 345 62.50 8.37 12.39
C LEU A 345 63.95 7.94 12.11
N GLU A 346 64.18 6.63 12.09
CA GLU A 346 65.44 6.02 11.69
C GLU A 346 65.55 5.99 10.15
N GLY A 347 65.74 7.16 9.54
CA GLY A 347 65.88 7.32 8.09
C GLY A 347 65.13 8.53 7.53
N SER A 348 65.37 8.83 6.26
CA SER A 348 64.68 9.90 5.55
C SER A 348 63.40 9.41 4.88
N ILE A 349 62.34 10.21 4.99
CA ILE A 349 61.07 10.01 4.32
C ILE A 349 61.22 10.21 2.81
N ASP A 350 60.58 9.35 2.03
CA ASP A 350 60.63 9.41 0.57
C ASP A 350 60.10 10.77 0.06
N PRO A 351 60.78 11.42 -0.92
CA PRO A 351 60.39 12.74 -1.40
C PRO A 351 58.97 12.83 -1.96
N ASP A 352 58.40 11.75 -2.48
CA ASP A 352 57.04 11.73 -3.01
C ASP A 352 55.97 11.79 -1.92
N LEU A 353 56.27 11.34 -0.70
CA LEU A 353 55.39 11.42 0.47
C LEU A 353 55.40 12.79 1.15
N ILE A 354 56.38 13.63 0.84
CA ILE A 354 56.51 14.97 1.41
C ILE A 354 55.72 15.95 0.51
N PRO A 355 54.71 16.66 1.05
CA PRO A 355 53.98 17.68 0.30
C PRO A 355 54.89 18.83 -0.11
N THR A 356 54.72 19.33 -1.33
CA THR A 356 55.55 20.42 -1.87
C THR A 356 55.19 21.80 -1.29
N GLY A 357 53.98 21.96 -0.75
CA GLY A 357 53.43 23.23 -0.28
C GLY A 357 52.97 24.18 -1.39
N LEU A 358 53.12 23.81 -2.66
CA LEU A 358 52.70 24.59 -3.83
C LEU A 358 51.32 24.13 -4.32
N ASP A 359 50.55 25.03 -4.94
CA ASP A 359 49.25 24.70 -5.58
C ASP A 359 48.27 23.92 -4.68
N GLY A 360 48.28 24.19 -3.36
CA GLY A 360 47.40 23.53 -2.39
C GLY A 360 47.89 22.16 -1.90
N ASP A 361 49.08 21.73 -2.33
CA ASP A 361 49.70 20.45 -2.00
C ASP A 361 50.21 20.40 -0.55
N THR A 362 49.36 20.03 0.39
CA THR A 362 49.64 20.01 1.84
C THR A 362 49.42 18.63 2.45
N ALA A 363 50.01 18.37 3.62
CA ALA A 363 49.83 17.11 4.36
C ALA A 363 48.34 16.83 4.65
N ARG A 364 47.58 17.89 4.93
CA ARG A 364 46.13 17.84 5.13
C ARG A 364 45.38 17.50 3.85
N ALA A 365 45.71 18.14 2.72
CA ALA A 365 45.02 17.89 1.44
C ALA A 365 45.28 16.48 0.89
N ARG A 366 46.45 15.89 1.20
CA ARG A 366 46.78 14.51 0.84
C ARG A 366 46.32 13.46 1.85
N HIS A 367 45.77 13.88 3.00
CA HIS A 367 45.48 13.01 4.14
C HIS A 367 46.69 12.15 4.57
N SER A 368 47.86 12.79 4.67
CA SER A 368 49.11 12.16 5.12
C SER A 368 48.95 11.60 6.54
N ARG A 369 49.37 10.35 6.73
CA ARG A 369 49.11 9.60 7.95
C ARG A 369 50.23 8.62 8.29
N LEU A 370 50.36 8.37 9.58
CA LEU A 370 51.31 7.44 10.20
C LEU A 370 50.52 6.26 10.78
N ILE A 371 50.91 5.03 10.46
CA ILE A 371 50.23 3.80 10.90
C ILE A 371 51.24 2.91 11.62
N ARG A 372 50.93 2.42 12.82
CA ARG A 372 51.78 1.48 13.57
C ARG A 372 51.61 0.05 13.08
N TRP A 373 52.72 -0.68 13.02
CA TRP A 373 52.75 -2.13 12.78
C TRP A 373 53.54 -2.82 13.88
N ASP A 374 53.11 -4.02 14.28
CA ASP A 374 53.53 -4.65 15.54
C ASP A 374 54.59 -5.74 15.36
N GLN A 375 55.05 -5.97 14.12
CA GLN A 375 56.14 -6.91 13.87
C GLN A 375 57.42 -6.54 14.64
N THR A 376 58.03 -7.50 15.31
CA THR A 376 59.27 -7.31 16.07
C THR A 376 60.02 -8.63 16.25
N GLY A 377 61.32 -8.57 16.52
CA GLY A 377 62.11 -9.73 16.90
C GLY A 377 62.26 -10.81 15.82
N VAL A 378 62.42 -12.04 16.28
CA VAL A 378 62.77 -13.20 15.46
C VAL A 378 61.52 -14.01 15.09
N ILE A 379 61.27 -14.14 13.79
CA ILE A 379 60.26 -15.03 13.21
C ILE A 379 60.89 -16.40 12.93
N ARG A 380 60.21 -17.47 13.36
CA ARG A 380 60.74 -18.84 13.29
C ARG A 380 59.88 -19.74 12.42
N ASN A 381 60.50 -20.77 11.84
CA ASN A 381 59.78 -21.86 11.22
C ASN A 381 59.19 -22.76 12.32
N SER A 382 57.90 -23.01 12.26
CA SER A 382 57.19 -23.78 13.28
C SER A 382 57.54 -25.27 13.28
N ALA A 383 58.05 -25.83 12.19
CA ALA A 383 58.32 -27.26 12.08
C ALA A 383 59.62 -27.68 12.79
N ASP A 384 60.63 -26.82 12.82
CA ASP A 384 61.97 -27.11 13.34
C ASP A 384 62.56 -26.03 14.25
N ASN A 385 61.78 -24.97 14.55
CA ASN A 385 62.15 -23.83 15.37
C ASN A 385 63.37 -23.03 14.85
N SER A 386 63.76 -23.23 13.58
CA SER A 386 64.84 -22.49 12.93
C SER A 386 64.45 -21.02 12.71
N VAL A 387 65.45 -20.12 12.74
CA VAL A 387 65.23 -18.70 12.47
C VAL A 387 64.92 -18.52 10.98
N TRP A 388 63.72 -18.03 10.68
CA TRP A 388 63.33 -17.66 9.32
C TRP A 388 63.76 -16.24 8.98
N TRP A 389 63.50 -15.30 9.89
CA TRP A 389 63.81 -13.89 9.71
C TRP A 389 64.01 -13.21 11.06
N ASP A 390 64.99 -12.31 11.18
CA ASP A 390 65.23 -11.50 12.37
C ASP A 390 65.07 -10.02 12.01
N LEU A 391 64.03 -9.38 12.53
CA LEU A 391 63.72 -7.97 12.27
C LEU A 391 64.67 -7.00 12.98
N ASP A 392 65.39 -7.45 14.01
CA ASP A 392 66.34 -6.64 14.77
C ASP A 392 67.80 -6.83 14.29
N ALA A 393 68.05 -7.75 13.35
CA ALA A 393 69.35 -7.95 12.71
C ALA A 393 69.59 -6.98 11.53
N GLU A 394 70.86 -6.72 11.21
CA GLU A 394 71.23 -6.00 9.97
C GLU A 394 70.96 -6.89 8.74
N ASN A 395 69.95 -6.53 7.95
CA ASN A 395 69.55 -7.23 6.73
C ASN A 395 69.83 -6.38 5.47
N PRO A 396 71.10 -6.27 5.01
CA PRO A 396 71.46 -5.42 3.88
C PRO A 396 70.77 -5.87 2.59
N GLY A 397 70.02 -4.96 1.97
CA GLY A 397 69.29 -5.21 0.72
C GLY A 397 67.84 -5.71 0.90
N ALA A 398 67.40 -5.98 2.12
CA ALA A 398 65.99 -6.22 2.43
C ALA A 398 65.24 -4.89 2.66
N PRO A 399 63.95 -4.80 2.31
CA PRO A 399 63.14 -3.67 2.74
C PRO A 399 63.07 -3.57 4.27
N PRO A 400 63.18 -2.36 4.85
CA PRO A 400 63.20 -2.18 6.29
C PRO A 400 61.88 -2.62 6.95
N GLY A 401 61.98 -3.33 8.08
CA GLY A 401 60.84 -3.70 8.90
C GLY A 401 59.84 -4.68 8.28
N LEU A 402 60.18 -5.33 7.15
CA LEU A 402 59.31 -6.31 6.49
C LEU A 402 59.82 -7.74 6.67
N ILE A 403 58.92 -8.71 6.51
CA ILE A 403 59.20 -10.15 6.62
C ILE A 403 59.05 -10.78 5.23
N PRO A 404 60.01 -11.59 4.74
CA PRO A 404 59.87 -12.26 3.46
C PRO A 404 58.82 -13.39 3.54
N VAL A 405 57.96 -13.47 2.53
CA VAL A 405 56.97 -14.55 2.42
C VAL A 405 57.70 -15.87 2.15
N PRO A 406 57.42 -16.94 2.93
CA PRO A 406 58.14 -18.20 2.78
C PRO A 406 57.61 -19.02 1.58
N PRO A 407 58.37 -20.01 1.09
CA PRO A 407 57.88 -20.96 0.09
C PRO A 407 56.65 -21.73 0.57
N ALA A 408 55.79 -22.12 -0.37
CA ALA A 408 54.59 -22.91 -0.06
C ALA A 408 54.91 -24.19 0.72
N GLY A 409 54.14 -24.45 1.77
CA GLY A 409 54.34 -25.58 2.70
C GLY A 409 55.18 -25.23 3.94
N THR A 410 55.77 -24.03 4.01
CA THR A 410 56.47 -23.54 5.20
C THR A 410 55.48 -22.82 6.13
N VAL A 411 55.52 -23.13 7.43
CA VAL A 411 54.67 -22.52 8.46
C VAL A 411 55.54 -21.63 9.35
N LEU A 412 55.19 -20.35 9.46
CA LEU A 412 55.91 -19.39 10.30
C LEU A 412 55.16 -19.15 11.61
N LEU A 413 55.89 -19.14 12.73
CA LEU A 413 55.41 -18.67 14.03
C LEU A 413 55.59 -17.15 14.10
N LEU A 414 54.47 -16.41 14.20
CA LEU A 414 54.49 -14.95 14.33
C LEU A 414 54.79 -14.53 15.76
N GLU A 415 53.85 -14.78 16.67
CA GLU A 415 53.95 -14.51 18.12
C GLU A 415 52.80 -15.23 18.85
N SER A 416 52.91 -15.37 20.18
CA SER A 416 51.84 -15.90 21.05
C SER A 416 51.19 -17.21 20.58
N GLY A 417 51.97 -18.11 19.97
CA GLY A 417 51.52 -19.38 19.41
C GLY A 417 50.81 -19.29 18.06
N ILE A 418 50.64 -18.11 17.47
CA ILE A 418 49.97 -17.91 16.17
C ILE A 418 50.91 -18.26 15.03
N THR A 419 50.43 -19.09 14.11
CA THR A 419 51.15 -19.48 12.90
C THR A 419 50.46 -19.03 11.63
N VAL A 420 51.26 -18.76 10.60
CA VAL A 420 50.80 -18.42 9.25
C VAL A 420 51.51 -19.24 8.19
N ALA A 421 50.80 -19.61 7.14
CA ALA A 421 51.36 -20.25 5.95
C ALA A 421 50.78 -19.61 4.68
N PHE A 422 51.63 -19.39 3.68
CA PHE A 422 51.24 -18.79 2.41
C PHE A 422 51.23 -19.83 1.30
N SER A 423 50.20 -19.80 0.46
CA SER A 423 50.12 -20.62 -0.76
C SER A 423 49.69 -19.78 -1.97
N THR A 424 49.81 -20.35 -3.16
CA THR A 424 49.47 -19.68 -4.42
C THR A 424 48.36 -20.46 -5.12
N ALA A 425 47.22 -19.80 -5.36
CA ALA A 425 46.10 -20.39 -6.10
C ALA A 425 46.40 -20.48 -7.61
N PRO A 426 45.83 -21.46 -8.33
CA PRO A 426 45.99 -21.57 -9.77
C PRO A 426 45.30 -20.42 -10.50
N GLY A 427 45.92 -19.89 -11.56
CA GLY A 427 45.34 -18.86 -12.42
C GLY A 427 46.37 -17.87 -12.98
N ALA A 428 45.90 -16.93 -13.81
CA ALA A 428 46.72 -15.89 -14.45
C ALA A 428 46.99 -14.66 -13.53
N GLY A 429 46.55 -14.70 -12.28
CA GLY A 429 46.75 -13.63 -11.31
C GLY A 429 48.14 -13.63 -10.68
N ARG A 430 48.42 -12.62 -9.86
CA ARG A 430 49.68 -12.43 -9.15
C ARG A 430 49.45 -11.95 -7.72
N TYR A 431 50.46 -12.06 -6.86
CA TYR A 431 50.47 -11.38 -5.56
C TYR A 431 50.42 -9.87 -5.78
N ARG A 432 49.71 -9.14 -4.91
CA ARG A 432 49.58 -7.69 -5.00
C ARG A 432 49.93 -7.04 -3.66
N ALA A 433 50.52 -5.84 -3.74
CA ALA A 433 50.62 -4.98 -2.58
C ALA A 433 49.21 -4.68 -2.02
N MET A 434 49.12 -4.57 -0.70
CA MET A 434 47.90 -4.34 0.09
C MET A 434 46.91 -5.52 0.13
N ASP A 435 47.25 -6.68 -0.46
CA ASP A 435 46.53 -7.93 -0.19
C ASP A 435 46.65 -8.23 1.30
N ALA A 436 45.52 -8.33 2.00
CA ALA A 436 45.50 -8.54 3.44
C ALA A 436 44.44 -9.55 3.86
N TRP A 437 44.68 -10.13 5.03
CA TRP A 437 43.78 -11.05 5.72
C TRP A 437 43.63 -10.60 7.16
N ARG A 438 42.43 -10.80 7.71
CA ARG A 438 42.13 -10.48 9.10
C ARG A 438 41.52 -11.68 9.81
N PHE A 439 41.87 -11.86 11.08
CA PHE A 439 41.34 -12.95 11.90
C PHE A 439 41.41 -12.59 13.37
N ARG A 440 40.42 -13.04 14.15
CA ARG A 440 40.41 -12.80 15.60
C ARG A 440 41.28 -13.80 16.36
N ALA A 441 41.86 -13.34 17.46
CA ALA A 441 42.45 -14.18 18.51
C ALA A 441 41.75 -13.89 19.85
N ARG A 442 41.52 -14.93 20.66
CA ARG A 442 40.82 -14.84 21.94
C ARG A 442 41.57 -15.57 23.04
N THR A 443 41.89 -14.85 24.12
CA THR A 443 42.51 -15.43 25.32
C THR A 443 41.58 -16.45 25.98
N ALA A 444 40.29 -16.13 26.06
CA ALA A 444 39.28 -17.04 26.57
C ALA A 444 39.10 -18.22 25.60
N GLY A 445 39.55 -19.41 26.00
CA GLY A 445 39.51 -20.62 25.19
C GLY A 445 40.67 -20.79 24.22
N THR A 446 41.73 -19.96 24.34
CA THR A 446 43.03 -20.12 23.63
C THR A 446 42.89 -20.33 22.12
N GLN A 447 41.93 -19.67 21.48
CA GLN A 447 41.54 -19.93 20.09
C GLN A 447 41.80 -18.74 19.17
N ILE A 448 42.19 -19.07 17.93
CA ILE A 448 42.16 -18.13 16.80
C ILE A 448 41.10 -18.53 15.79
N GLU A 449 40.71 -17.57 14.96
CA GLU A 449 39.98 -17.86 13.73
C GLU A 449 40.91 -18.48 12.69
N ARG A 450 40.64 -19.75 12.36
CA ARG A 450 41.39 -20.52 11.39
C ARG A 450 40.98 -20.15 9.97
N LEU A 451 41.95 -19.70 9.20
CA LEU A 451 41.87 -19.51 7.76
C LEU A 451 42.48 -20.73 7.08
N THR A 452 41.84 -21.21 6.00
CA THR A 452 42.33 -22.34 5.21
C THR A 452 42.41 -21.92 3.76
N GLU A 453 43.62 -21.66 3.27
CA GLU A 453 43.89 -21.15 1.93
C GLU A 453 42.91 -20.03 1.54
N ALA A 454 42.70 -19.08 2.44
CA ALA A 454 41.73 -18.01 2.25
C ALA A 454 42.26 -16.98 1.24
N PRO A 455 41.44 -16.47 0.30
CA PRO A 455 41.82 -15.32 -0.51
C PRO A 455 41.91 -14.05 0.37
N PRO A 456 42.63 -13.00 -0.09
CA PRO A 456 42.66 -11.73 0.63
C PRO A 456 41.23 -11.19 0.80
N ASP A 457 40.89 -10.73 2.01
CA ASP A 457 39.57 -10.19 2.34
C ASP A 457 39.50 -8.66 2.26
N SER A 458 40.63 -8.03 1.93
CA SER A 458 40.79 -6.60 1.72
C SER A 458 40.51 -6.18 0.26
N VAL A 459 40.98 -4.99 -0.13
CA VAL A 459 40.68 -4.23 -1.37
C VAL A 459 40.38 -5.12 -2.59
N GLN A 460 39.10 -5.42 -2.80
CA GLN A 460 38.61 -6.13 -3.99
C GLN A 460 38.37 -5.13 -5.12
N ARG A 461 39.05 -5.36 -6.25
CA ARG A 461 38.96 -4.52 -7.43
C ARG A 461 38.01 -5.14 -8.45
N HIS A 462 37.14 -4.31 -8.98
CA HIS A 462 36.15 -4.66 -9.97
C HIS A 462 36.41 -3.85 -11.23
N TYR A 463 36.22 -4.46 -12.40
CA TYR A 463 36.62 -3.87 -13.67
C TYR A 463 35.50 -3.95 -14.70
N CYS A 464 35.33 -2.91 -15.51
CA CYS A 464 34.50 -2.97 -16.71
C CYS A 464 35.06 -2.13 -17.85
N LYS A 465 34.80 -2.55 -19.09
CA LYS A 465 35.16 -1.77 -20.29
C LYS A 465 34.23 -0.56 -20.40
N LEU A 466 34.78 0.60 -20.74
CA LEU A 466 34.00 1.81 -21.00
C LEU A 466 34.01 2.18 -22.48
N ALA A 467 35.18 2.19 -23.11
CA ALA A 467 35.31 2.50 -24.53
C ALA A 467 36.61 1.96 -25.13
N VAL A 468 36.63 1.72 -26.44
CA VAL A 468 37.87 1.49 -27.19
C VAL A 468 38.16 2.72 -28.04
N LEU A 469 39.32 3.32 -27.87
CA LEU A 469 39.81 4.42 -28.70
C LEU A 469 40.64 3.84 -29.85
N PRO A 470 40.13 3.87 -31.11
CA PRO A 470 40.83 3.24 -32.23
C PRO A 470 42.12 3.98 -32.62
N SER A 471 42.13 5.30 -32.44
CA SER A 471 43.30 6.18 -32.62
C SER A 471 43.10 7.46 -31.81
N ALA A 472 44.17 8.25 -31.60
CA ALA A 472 44.14 9.46 -30.78
C ALA A 472 43.12 10.54 -31.20
N ASN A 473 42.65 10.51 -32.46
CA ASN A 473 41.73 11.50 -33.03
C ASN A 473 40.40 10.90 -33.52
N ALA A 474 40.20 9.58 -33.40
CA ALA A 474 38.95 8.93 -33.81
C ALA A 474 37.93 8.94 -32.66
N ALA A 475 36.64 9.01 -33.00
CA ALA A 475 35.58 8.88 -32.01
C ALA A 475 35.74 7.55 -31.22
N PRO A 476 35.66 7.58 -29.87
CA PRO A 476 35.68 6.36 -29.08
C PRO A 476 34.52 5.42 -29.46
N ASP A 477 34.81 4.13 -29.58
CA ASP A 477 33.80 3.06 -29.67
C ASP A 477 33.28 2.79 -28.26
N ASP A 478 31.98 2.92 -28.03
CA ASP A 478 31.37 2.87 -26.69
C ASP A 478 31.09 1.42 -26.28
N CYS A 479 31.68 0.98 -25.17
CA CYS A 479 31.55 -0.39 -24.66
C CYS A 479 30.50 -0.50 -23.53
N ARG A 480 29.87 0.60 -23.13
CA ARG A 480 28.94 0.63 -22.00
C ARG A 480 27.65 -0.11 -22.36
N ILE A 481 27.16 -0.91 -21.40
CA ILE A 481 25.89 -1.62 -21.52
C ILE A 481 24.84 -0.81 -20.80
N PHE A 482 23.76 -0.43 -21.48
CA PHE A 482 22.67 0.36 -20.88
C PHE A 482 21.57 -0.52 -20.31
N TRP A 483 21.02 -0.10 -19.17
CA TRP A 483 19.87 -0.73 -18.53
C TRP A 483 18.75 0.28 -18.28
N PRO A 484 17.48 -0.03 -18.59
CA PRO A 484 17.04 -1.24 -19.30
C PRO A 484 17.59 -1.32 -20.74
N PRO A 485 17.74 -2.51 -21.34
CA PRO A 485 18.22 -2.64 -22.71
C PRO A 485 17.31 -1.90 -23.68
N GLU A 486 17.86 -1.37 -24.77
CA GLU A 486 17.01 -0.76 -25.81
C GLU A 486 16.14 -1.84 -26.45
N PRO A 487 14.86 -1.54 -26.81
CA PRO A 487 13.98 -2.53 -27.46
C PRO A 487 14.59 -3.16 -28.73
N ALA A 488 15.48 -2.43 -29.41
CA ALA A 488 16.18 -2.89 -30.62
C ALA A 488 17.43 -3.77 -30.34
N GLN A 489 17.96 -3.76 -29.10
CA GLN A 489 19.18 -4.46 -28.70
C GLN A 489 18.92 -5.79 -27.98
N ILE A 490 17.66 -6.14 -27.73
CA ILE A 490 17.28 -7.45 -27.20
C ILE A 490 17.24 -8.44 -28.38
N PRO A 491 18.16 -9.42 -28.48
CA PRO A 491 18.02 -10.49 -29.45
C PRO A 491 16.69 -11.19 -29.17
N ALA A 492 15.87 -11.39 -30.20
CA ALA A 492 14.50 -11.91 -30.09
C ALA A 492 14.36 -13.28 -29.37
N ALA A 493 15.45 -13.89 -28.92
CA ALA A 493 15.51 -15.23 -28.38
C ALA A 493 15.90 -15.34 -26.88
N GLU A 494 16.48 -14.33 -26.21
CA GLU A 494 17.16 -14.60 -24.92
C GLU A 494 16.96 -13.61 -23.75
N GLY A 495 15.97 -12.70 -23.77
CA GLY A 495 15.82 -11.79 -22.62
C GLY A 495 14.48 -11.11 -22.37
N CYS A 496 13.42 -11.46 -23.10
CA CYS A 496 12.11 -10.85 -22.87
C CYS A 496 11.19 -11.80 -22.10
N ALA A 497 10.54 -11.28 -21.05
CA ALA A 497 9.27 -11.83 -20.56
C ALA A 497 8.18 -11.89 -21.66
N CYS A 498 8.44 -11.25 -22.81
CA CYS A 498 7.70 -11.24 -24.05
C CYS A 498 8.21 -12.31 -25.02
N SER A 499 7.37 -13.27 -25.37
CA SER A 499 7.61 -14.29 -26.39
C SER A 499 7.58 -13.70 -27.81
N VAL A 500 6.77 -12.65 -28.03
CA VAL A 500 6.67 -11.93 -29.30
C VAL A 500 6.53 -10.44 -29.03
N CYS A 501 7.29 -9.58 -29.73
CA CYS A 501 7.17 -8.12 -29.67
C CYS A 501 6.60 -7.58 -30.98
N VAL A 502 5.60 -6.71 -30.91
CA VAL A 502 4.91 -6.11 -32.07
C VAL A 502 5.04 -4.60 -31.99
N THR A 503 5.51 -3.96 -33.06
CA THR A 503 5.59 -2.49 -33.15
C THR A 503 4.43 -1.93 -33.98
N PRO A 504 4.07 -0.64 -33.83
CA PRO A 504 3.05 -0.02 -34.67
C PRO A 504 3.35 -0.15 -36.17
N GLU A 505 4.63 -0.03 -36.56
CA GLU A 505 5.09 -0.14 -37.95
C GLU A 505 5.00 -1.59 -38.45
N SER A 506 5.37 -2.58 -37.63
CA SER A 506 5.25 -4.00 -38.00
C SER A 506 3.79 -4.41 -38.16
N HIS A 507 2.90 -3.85 -37.34
CA HIS A 507 1.46 -4.08 -37.42
C HIS A 507 0.86 -3.42 -38.66
N ALA A 508 1.16 -2.14 -38.92
CA ALA A 508 0.62 -1.38 -40.04
C ALA A 508 1.07 -1.93 -41.40
N SER A 509 2.32 -2.41 -41.50
CA SER A 509 2.86 -3.04 -42.71
C SER A 509 2.35 -4.48 -42.93
N GLY A 510 1.74 -5.11 -41.93
CA GLY A 510 1.33 -6.50 -41.96
C GLY A 510 2.48 -7.51 -41.77
N ALA A 511 3.72 -7.06 -41.57
CA ALA A 511 4.88 -7.93 -41.37
C ALA A 511 4.77 -8.80 -40.11
N LEU A 512 4.25 -8.21 -39.02
CA LEU A 512 3.88 -8.91 -37.79
C LEU A 512 2.73 -8.15 -37.15
N THR A 513 1.52 -8.70 -37.25
CA THR A 513 0.32 -8.11 -36.63
C THR A 513 0.15 -8.63 -35.19
N ILE A 514 -0.68 -7.93 -34.40
CA ILE A 514 -1.01 -8.36 -33.03
C ILE A 514 -1.65 -9.76 -33.06
N GLN A 515 -2.59 -10.00 -33.98
CA GLN A 515 -3.24 -11.31 -34.12
C GLN A 515 -2.21 -12.41 -34.45
N THR A 516 -1.33 -12.18 -35.42
CA THR A 516 -0.27 -13.13 -35.75
C THR A 516 0.69 -13.37 -34.58
N GLY A 517 0.91 -12.35 -33.75
CA GLY A 517 1.67 -12.49 -32.50
C GLY A 517 0.97 -13.40 -31.49
N ILE A 518 -0.33 -13.19 -31.26
CA ILE A 518 -1.17 -14.04 -30.39
C ILE A 518 -1.15 -15.49 -30.90
N ASP A 519 -1.35 -15.69 -32.20
CA ASP A 519 -1.39 -17.02 -32.81
C ASP A 519 -0.06 -17.77 -32.65
N ARG A 520 1.08 -17.06 -32.75
CA ARG A 520 2.42 -17.65 -32.55
C ARG A 520 2.65 -18.08 -31.11
N VAL A 521 2.28 -17.23 -30.16
CA VAL A 521 2.41 -17.53 -28.73
C VAL A 521 1.49 -18.68 -28.32
N ALA A 522 0.27 -18.67 -28.84
CA ALA A 522 -0.69 -19.76 -28.67
C ALA A 522 -0.14 -21.09 -29.21
N ALA A 523 0.41 -21.09 -30.44
CA ALA A 523 0.99 -22.28 -31.05
C ALA A 523 2.23 -22.81 -30.29
N ALA A 524 2.93 -21.94 -29.56
CA ALA A 524 4.07 -22.31 -28.72
C ALA A 524 3.66 -22.88 -27.34
N GLY A 525 2.37 -22.92 -27.01
CA GLY A 525 1.86 -23.44 -25.74
C GLY A 525 1.67 -22.39 -24.64
N GLY A 526 1.62 -21.10 -24.99
CA GLY A 526 1.47 -19.98 -24.05
C GLY A 526 2.65 -19.01 -24.10
N GLY A 527 2.52 -17.88 -23.41
CA GLY A 527 3.55 -16.83 -23.36
C GLY A 527 2.98 -15.41 -23.46
N THR A 528 3.83 -14.45 -23.83
CA THR A 528 3.48 -13.03 -23.76
C THR A 528 3.70 -12.32 -25.10
N VAL A 529 2.70 -11.58 -25.56
CA VAL A 529 2.77 -10.65 -26.69
C VAL A 529 2.94 -9.24 -26.12
N CYS A 530 4.06 -8.58 -26.42
CA CYS A 530 4.32 -7.22 -25.99
C CYS A 530 4.15 -6.22 -27.13
N LEU A 531 3.43 -5.14 -26.84
CA LEU A 531 3.15 -4.06 -27.76
C LEU A 531 3.98 -2.85 -27.37
N ASN A 532 4.83 -2.38 -28.28
CA ASN A 532 5.59 -1.14 -28.07
C ASN A 532 4.64 0.08 -27.91
N PRO A 533 5.13 1.19 -27.35
CA PRO A 533 4.39 2.46 -27.36
C PRO A 533 3.99 2.86 -28.79
N GLY A 534 2.75 3.33 -28.96
CA GLY A 534 2.21 3.79 -30.22
C GLY A 534 0.77 3.34 -30.46
N ARG A 535 0.22 3.76 -31.61
CA ARG A 535 -1.18 3.51 -31.98
C ARG A 535 -1.29 2.38 -33.00
N TYR A 536 -2.12 1.39 -32.69
CA TYR A 536 -2.39 0.22 -33.51
C TYR A 536 -3.82 0.29 -34.04
N GLU A 537 -3.98 0.47 -35.36
CA GLU A 537 -5.29 0.49 -36.00
C GLU A 537 -5.80 -0.92 -36.27
N LEU A 538 -6.81 -1.34 -35.52
CA LEU A 538 -7.47 -2.62 -35.67
C LEU A 538 -8.45 -2.54 -36.86
N ARG A 539 -8.22 -3.38 -37.88
CA ARG A 539 -9.17 -3.56 -39.00
C ARG A 539 -10.28 -4.56 -38.66
N GLU A 540 -10.00 -5.47 -37.73
CA GLU A 540 -10.88 -6.51 -37.23
C GLU A 540 -10.60 -6.73 -35.73
N ALA A 541 -11.54 -7.37 -35.03
CA ALA A 541 -11.40 -7.71 -33.62
C ALA A 541 -10.19 -8.64 -33.38
N LEU A 542 -9.45 -8.42 -32.30
CA LEU A 542 -8.43 -9.35 -31.84
C LEU A 542 -9.13 -10.57 -31.22
N ARG A 543 -8.93 -11.75 -31.82
CA ARG A 543 -9.58 -12.98 -31.40
C ARG A 543 -8.63 -13.83 -30.56
N MET A 544 -9.02 -14.05 -29.31
CA MET A 544 -8.38 -14.94 -28.36
C MET A 544 -9.34 -16.09 -28.07
N ALA A 545 -9.24 -17.18 -28.83
CA ALA A 545 -10.16 -18.31 -28.72
C ALA A 545 -9.40 -19.61 -28.41
N ASN A 546 -9.88 -20.37 -27.42
CA ASN A 546 -9.28 -21.65 -27.00
C ASN A 546 -7.81 -21.53 -26.58
N LEU A 547 -7.45 -20.44 -25.89
CA LEU A 547 -6.08 -20.14 -25.48
C LEU A 547 -5.82 -20.52 -24.02
N PHE A 548 -4.56 -20.88 -23.74
CA PHE A 548 -4.07 -21.19 -22.39
C PHE A 548 -2.78 -20.40 -22.11
N GLY A 549 -2.76 -19.61 -21.03
CA GLY A 549 -1.53 -18.96 -20.54
C GLY A 549 -0.99 -17.85 -21.46
N VAL A 550 -1.87 -17.04 -22.05
CA VAL A 550 -1.48 -15.96 -22.98
C VAL A 550 -1.63 -14.59 -22.32
N THR A 551 -0.57 -13.79 -22.39
CA THR A 551 -0.54 -12.40 -21.89
C THR A 551 -0.41 -11.43 -23.06
N LEU A 552 -1.28 -10.42 -23.13
CA LEU A 552 -1.14 -9.26 -24.02
C LEU A 552 -0.74 -8.04 -23.17
N LYS A 553 0.46 -7.50 -23.39
CA LYS A 553 1.04 -6.46 -22.55
C LYS A 553 1.43 -5.23 -23.36
N GLY A 554 1.02 -4.04 -22.92
CA GLY A 554 1.49 -2.76 -23.46
C GLY A 554 2.48 -2.05 -22.54
N HIS A 555 2.63 -0.75 -22.76
CA HIS A 555 3.50 0.16 -21.99
C HIS A 555 2.69 1.32 -21.37
N GLY A 556 1.48 1.03 -20.88
CA GLY A 556 0.55 1.97 -20.28
C GLY A 556 -0.29 2.73 -21.32
N ILE A 557 -0.67 3.96 -21.00
CA ILE A 557 -1.58 4.77 -21.83
C ILE A 557 -1.03 5.12 -23.23
N THR A 558 0.28 4.97 -23.44
CA THR A 558 0.93 5.24 -24.72
C THR A 558 0.77 4.10 -25.74
N THR A 559 0.40 2.89 -25.29
CA THR A 559 0.04 1.78 -26.18
C THR A 559 -1.47 1.83 -26.42
N VAL A 560 -1.89 2.21 -27.64
CA VAL A 560 -3.30 2.47 -27.95
C VAL A 560 -3.79 1.53 -29.05
N LEU A 561 -4.75 0.66 -28.73
CA LEU A 561 -5.54 -0.08 -29.71
C LEU A 561 -6.71 0.77 -30.17
N SER A 562 -6.78 1.05 -31.47
CA SER A 562 -7.82 1.89 -32.07
C SER A 562 -8.70 1.03 -32.98
N PHE A 563 -9.97 0.88 -32.63
CA PHE A 563 -10.96 0.15 -33.43
C PHE A 563 -12.02 1.13 -33.97
N GLN A 564 -11.87 1.52 -35.23
CA GLN A 564 -12.73 2.50 -35.91
C GLN A 564 -13.84 1.81 -36.71
N ASN A 565 -15.00 2.48 -36.85
CA ASN A 565 -16.19 1.90 -37.49
C ASN A 565 -16.53 0.51 -36.92
N ALA A 566 -16.43 0.39 -35.60
CA ALA A 566 -16.46 -0.87 -34.90
C ALA A 566 -17.87 -1.48 -34.86
N VAL A 567 -17.92 -2.80 -35.03
CA VAL A 567 -19.07 -3.68 -34.75
C VAL A 567 -18.54 -4.87 -33.96
N GLY A 568 -19.14 -5.18 -32.81
CA GLY A 568 -18.60 -6.20 -31.89
C GLY A 568 -17.50 -5.67 -30.96
N ALA A 569 -16.69 -6.56 -30.37
CA ALA A 569 -15.66 -6.16 -29.41
C ALA A 569 -14.29 -5.90 -30.08
N ALA A 570 -13.49 -4.97 -29.56
CA ALA A 570 -12.12 -4.79 -30.05
C ALA A 570 -11.23 -5.99 -29.69
N ILE A 571 -11.47 -6.60 -28.53
CA ILE A 571 -10.86 -7.87 -28.10
C ILE A 571 -11.97 -8.86 -27.74
N GLU A 572 -11.95 -10.03 -28.36
CA GLU A 572 -12.85 -11.14 -28.10
C GLU A 572 -12.08 -12.29 -27.44
N ILE A 573 -12.36 -12.55 -26.16
CA ILE A 573 -11.85 -13.69 -25.39
C ILE A 573 -12.96 -14.74 -25.33
N ASP A 574 -12.71 -15.93 -25.85
CA ASP A 574 -13.67 -17.04 -25.86
C ASP A 574 -13.00 -18.36 -25.47
N THR A 575 -13.56 -19.06 -24.49
CA THR A 575 -13.11 -20.41 -24.10
C THR A 575 -11.62 -20.43 -23.72
N CYS A 576 -11.16 -19.44 -22.95
CA CYS A 576 -9.74 -19.28 -22.59
C CYS A 576 -9.46 -19.47 -21.09
N ILE A 577 -8.26 -19.95 -20.77
CA ILE A 577 -7.78 -20.12 -19.38
C ILE A 577 -6.46 -19.37 -19.21
N ASP A 578 -6.29 -18.67 -18.08
CA ASP A 578 -5.07 -17.91 -17.74
C ASP A 578 -4.71 -16.85 -18.79
N ILE A 579 -5.66 -15.94 -19.06
CA ILE A 579 -5.47 -14.81 -19.97
C ILE A 579 -5.19 -13.54 -19.18
N ARG A 580 -4.15 -12.82 -19.57
CA ARG A 580 -3.80 -11.52 -18.97
C ARG A 580 -3.78 -10.43 -20.03
N ILE A 581 -4.40 -9.29 -19.75
CA ILE A 581 -4.28 -8.08 -20.58
C ILE A 581 -3.89 -6.94 -19.65
N GLU A 582 -2.73 -6.35 -19.92
CA GLU A 582 -2.09 -5.41 -19.01
C GLU A 582 -1.53 -4.17 -19.74
N ASP A 583 -1.61 -3.02 -19.07
CA ASP A 583 -0.85 -1.82 -19.43
C ASP A 583 -1.13 -1.29 -20.85
N LEU A 584 -2.39 -1.14 -21.26
CA LEU A 584 -2.73 -0.59 -22.58
C LEU A 584 -4.06 0.18 -22.61
N SER A 585 -4.26 0.97 -23.66
CA SER A 585 -5.52 1.67 -23.93
C SER A 585 -6.27 1.04 -25.09
N ILE A 586 -7.60 0.99 -25.00
CA ILE A 586 -8.51 0.53 -26.05
C ILE A 586 -9.48 1.66 -26.36
N ILE A 587 -9.43 2.18 -27.59
CA ILE A 587 -10.37 3.20 -28.08
C ILE A 587 -11.24 2.58 -29.15
N VAL A 588 -12.54 2.56 -28.92
CA VAL A 588 -13.54 2.01 -29.82
C VAL A 588 -14.44 3.13 -30.31
N ALA A 589 -14.51 3.32 -31.63
CA ALA A 589 -15.46 4.23 -32.28
C ALA A 589 -16.51 3.38 -33.02
N PRO A 590 -17.71 3.17 -32.44
CA PRO A 590 -18.74 2.34 -33.06
C PRO A 590 -19.17 2.92 -34.42
N GLU A 591 -19.45 2.06 -35.41
CA GLU A 591 -20.02 2.50 -36.70
C GLU A 591 -21.32 3.28 -36.50
N SER A 592 -22.08 2.90 -35.48
CA SER A 592 -23.38 3.46 -35.14
C SER A 592 -23.31 4.64 -34.16
N ALA A 593 -22.15 5.22 -33.88
CA ALA A 593 -21.95 6.18 -32.78
C ALA A 593 -22.93 7.37 -32.76
N GLY A 594 -23.40 7.82 -33.93
CA GLY A 594 -24.40 8.90 -34.05
C GLY A 594 -25.86 8.44 -34.11
N SER A 595 -26.13 7.14 -34.05
CA SER A 595 -27.48 6.57 -34.12
C SER A 595 -28.11 6.46 -32.74
N THR A 596 -29.31 7.05 -32.60
CA THR A 596 -30.18 6.91 -31.42
C THR A 596 -31.26 5.83 -31.61
N ALA A 597 -31.26 5.13 -32.76
CA ALA A 597 -32.28 4.14 -33.08
C ALA A 597 -32.16 2.91 -32.14
N PRO A 598 -33.28 2.40 -31.60
CA PRO A 598 -33.29 1.15 -30.85
C PRO A 598 -32.73 -0.01 -31.71
N GLY A 599 -31.81 -0.81 -31.16
CA GLY A 599 -31.26 -1.98 -31.86
C GLY A 599 -30.09 -1.69 -32.82
N ALA A 600 -29.50 -0.49 -32.79
CA ALA A 600 -28.26 -0.21 -33.50
C ALA A 600 -27.15 -1.21 -33.14
N ALA A 601 -26.28 -1.55 -34.11
CA ALA A 601 -25.16 -2.44 -33.88
C ALA A 601 -24.26 -1.91 -32.75
N SER A 602 -24.02 -2.73 -31.73
CA SER A 602 -23.20 -2.36 -30.57
C SER A 602 -21.73 -2.70 -30.82
N ALA A 603 -20.85 -1.85 -30.30
CA ALA A 603 -19.43 -2.15 -30.20
C ALA A 603 -18.98 -2.16 -28.74
N HIS A 604 -17.93 -2.92 -28.43
CA HIS A 604 -17.46 -3.11 -27.07
C HIS A 604 -15.94 -2.97 -27.01
N GLY A 605 -15.41 -2.54 -25.86
CA GLY A 605 -13.96 -2.55 -25.62
C GLY A 605 -13.42 -3.97 -25.62
N LEU A 606 -13.94 -4.79 -24.71
CA LEU A 606 -13.56 -6.18 -24.54
C LEU A 606 -14.79 -7.04 -24.27
N ARG A 607 -14.82 -8.26 -24.82
CA ARG A 607 -15.80 -9.29 -24.49
C ARG A 607 -15.11 -10.56 -24.05
N ALA A 608 -15.47 -11.06 -22.87
CA ALA A 608 -14.99 -12.33 -22.33
C ALA A 608 -16.15 -13.32 -22.17
N THR A 609 -16.03 -14.45 -22.85
CA THR A 609 -17.02 -15.54 -22.86
C THR A 609 -16.35 -16.85 -22.44
N HIS A 610 -16.94 -17.62 -21.52
CA HIS A 610 -16.43 -18.94 -21.10
C HIS A 610 -14.94 -18.95 -20.70
N THR A 611 -14.53 -18.10 -19.76
CA THR A 611 -13.12 -17.98 -19.37
C THR A 611 -12.85 -18.32 -17.90
N ALA A 612 -11.64 -18.80 -17.62
CA ALA A 612 -11.16 -19.01 -16.25
C ALA A 612 -9.80 -18.30 -16.03
N THR A 613 -9.57 -17.83 -14.81
CA THR A 613 -8.33 -17.18 -14.36
C THR A 613 -7.89 -16.01 -15.25
N MET A 614 -8.84 -15.18 -15.67
CA MET A 614 -8.60 -13.97 -16.46
C MET A 614 -8.14 -12.80 -15.56
N ALA A 615 -7.13 -12.05 -15.98
CA ALA A 615 -6.72 -10.81 -15.32
C ALA A 615 -6.67 -9.63 -16.31
N LEU A 616 -7.43 -8.58 -16.02
CA LEU A 616 -7.43 -7.31 -16.73
C LEU A 616 -6.87 -6.26 -15.78
N ARG A 617 -5.71 -5.67 -16.13
CA ARG A 617 -4.98 -4.76 -15.23
C ARG A 617 -4.56 -3.48 -15.92
N ARG A 618 -4.82 -2.33 -15.28
CA ARG A 618 -4.35 -1.01 -15.77
C ARG A 618 -4.73 -0.76 -17.23
N LEU A 619 -5.97 -1.08 -17.58
CA LEU A 619 -6.53 -0.82 -18.90
C LEU A 619 -7.26 0.52 -18.91
N ALA A 620 -7.07 1.29 -19.99
CA ALA A 620 -7.89 2.48 -20.27
C ALA A 620 -8.81 2.19 -21.46
N ILE A 621 -10.09 1.91 -21.19
CA ILE A 621 -11.08 1.56 -22.23
C ILE A 621 -12.02 2.73 -22.46
N LEU A 622 -12.05 3.25 -23.68
CA LEU A 622 -12.93 4.34 -24.09
C LEU A 622 -13.78 3.92 -25.29
N VAL A 623 -15.10 3.89 -25.11
CA VAL A 623 -16.07 3.63 -26.17
C VAL A 623 -16.80 4.92 -26.52
N LEU A 624 -16.54 5.44 -27.73
CA LEU A 624 -17.00 6.74 -28.21
C LEU A 624 -18.45 6.69 -28.71
N ALA A 625 -19.39 6.40 -27.82
CA ALA A 625 -20.83 6.49 -28.05
C ALA A 625 -21.53 7.11 -26.84
N SER A 626 -22.73 7.65 -27.06
CA SER A 626 -23.59 8.21 -26.00
C SER A 626 -25.06 8.04 -26.38
N GLY A 627 -25.93 8.02 -25.37
CA GLY A 627 -27.37 8.00 -25.51
C GLY A 627 -28.06 6.88 -24.70
N PRO A 628 -29.31 7.10 -24.28
CA PRO A 628 -30.01 6.27 -23.30
C PRO A 628 -30.39 4.86 -23.82
N THR A 629 -30.37 4.64 -25.13
CA THR A 629 -30.69 3.35 -25.76
C THR A 629 -29.46 2.56 -26.17
N ARG A 630 -28.24 3.10 -25.96
CA ARG A 630 -26.97 2.48 -26.34
C ARG A 630 -26.65 1.29 -25.43
N GLN A 631 -26.15 0.22 -26.04
CA GLN A 631 -25.76 -1.03 -25.38
C GLN A 631 -24.26 -1.35 -25.62
N ASP A 632 -23.45 -0.33 -25.89
CA ASP A 632 -22.00 -0.46 -26.05
C ASP A 632 -21.34 -0.56 -24.68
N HIS A 633 -20.53 -1.58 -24.49
CA HIS A 633 -19.93 -1.87 -23.19
C HIS A 633 -18.43 -1.63 -23.20
N GLY A 634 -17.88 -1.12 -22.11
CA GLY A 634 -16.44 -1.16 -21.89
C GLY A 634 -15.95 -2.60 -21.81
N ILE A 635 -16.52 -3.38 -20.90
CA ILE A 635 -16.23 -4.81 -20.71
C ILE A 635 -17.52 -5.62 -20.67
N VAL A 636 -17.60 -6.65 -21.51
CA VAL A 636 -18.68 -7.64 -21.54
C VAL A 636 -18.22 -8.94 -20.90
N LEU A 637 -19.02 -9.48 -19.97
CA LEU A 637 -18.82 -10.78 -19.34
C LEU A 637 -20.02 -11.69 -19.67
N GLU A 638 -19.75 -12.88 -20.21
CA GLU A 638 -20.77 -13.88 -20.57
C GLU A 638 -20.29 -15.33 -20.39
N GLY A 639 -21.26 -16.26 -20.39
CA GLY A 639 -20.99 -17.68 -20.17
C GLY A 639 -20.42 -17.92 -18.78
N ILE A 640 -19.48 -18.85 -18.65
CA ILE A 640 -18.80 -19.13 -17.38
C ILE A 640 -17.59 -18.21 -17.24
N VAL A 641 -17.52 -17.43 -16.16
CA VAL A 641 -16.37 -16.57 -15.84
C VAL A 641 -15.89 -16.92 -14.43
N MET A 642 -14.75 -17.61 -14.34
CA MET A 642 -14.17 -18.10 -13.08
C MET A 642 -12.86 -17.41 -12.74
N ALA A 643 -12.63 -17.10 -11.47
CA ALA A 643 -11.40 -16.50 -10.95
C ALA A 643 -10.95 -15.26 -11.77
N ALA A 644 -11.92 -14.45 -12.21
CA ALA A 644 -11.64 -13.27 -13.03
C ALA A 644 -11.31 -12.07 -12.14
N LYS A 645 -10.24 -11.36 -12.49
CA LYS A 645 -9.78 -10.17 -11.80
C LYS A 645 -9.78 -8.98 -12.76
N ILE A 646 -10.48 -7.92 -12.38
CA ILE A 646 -10.50 -6.63 -13.10
C ILE A 646 -10.00 -5.60 -12.10
N GLU A 647 -8.80 -5.07 -12.32
CA GLU A 647 -8.16 -4.17 -11.36
C GLU A 647 -7.48 -2.97 -11.99
N GLU A 648 -7.57 -1.83 -11.29
CA GLU A 648 -6.90 -0.58 -11.67
C GLU A 648 -7.30 -0.10 -13.09
N CYS A 649 -8.48 -0.48 -13.60
CA CYS A 649 -8.93 -0.10 -14.94
C CYS A 649 -9.70 1.23 -14.91
N LEU A 650 -9.51 2.05 -15.94
CA LEU A 650 -10.32 3.22 -16.27
C LEU A 650 -11.23 2.89 -17.45
N ILE A 651 -12.54 2.92 -17.25
CA ILE A 651 -13.53 2.53 -18.26
C ILE A 651 -14.51 3.68 -18.48
N ALA A 652 -14.64 4.13 -19.72
CA ALA A 652 -15.62 5.14 -20.14
C ALA A 652 -16.41 4.62 -21.35
N ALA A 653 -17.71 4.34 -21.17
CA ALA A 653 -18.56 3.72 -22.18
C ALA A 653 -20.05 3.93 -21.84
N PRO A 654 -21.01 3.79 -22.78
CA PRO A 654 -22.44 3.85 -22.43
C PRO A 654 -22.84 2.88 -21.32
N MET A 655 -22.40 1.63 -21.43
CA MET A 655 -22.43 0.62 -20.37
C MET A 655 -21.00 0.38 -19.89
N GLY A 656 -20.75 0.43 -18.59
CA GLY A 656 -19.40 0.24 -18.05
C GLY A 656 -18.94 -1.22 -18.17
N ILE A 657 -19.25 -2.02 -17.14
CA ILE A 657 -19.00 -3.46 -17.12
C ILE A 657 -20.34 -4.19 -17.03
N GLY A 658 -20.57 -5.22 -17.82
CA GLY A 658 -21.82 -5.96 -17.71
C GLY A 658 -21.96 -7.14 -18.66
N SER A 659 -23.18 -7.64 -18.81
CA SER A 659 -23.53 -8.69 -19.76
C SER A 659 -24.45 -8.15 -20.85
N VAL A 660 -24.22 -8.51 -22.11
CA VAL A 660 -25.12 -8.13 -23.23
C VAL A 660 -26.41 -8.96 -23.26
N SER A 661 -26.47 -10.01 -22.44
CA SER A 661 -27.65 -10.86 -22.22
C SER A 661 -28.53 -10.39 -21.05
N ALA A 662 -28.26 -9.21 -20.50
CA ALA A 662 -29.00 -8.63 -19.39
C ALA A 662 -30.47 -8.33 -19.77
N PHE A 663 -31.40 -8.93 -19.03
CA PHE A 663 -32.83 -8.65 -19.16
C PHE A 663 -33.14 -7.23 -18.65
N ASP A 664 -34.02 -6.48 -19.32
CA ASP A 664 -34.55 -5.21 -18.78
C ASP A 664 -35.64 -5.53 -17.75
N ALA A 665 -35.21 -5.82 -16.52
CA ALA A 665 -36.11 -5.96 -15.36
C ALA A 665 -36.36 -4.61 -14.64
N MET A 666 -35.70 -3.51 -15.07
CA MET A 666 -35.80 -2.17 -14.46
C MET A 666 -37.06 -1.39 -14.88
N GLY A 667 -38.07 -2.06 -15.42
CA GLY A 667 -39.33 -1.45 -15.87
C GLY A 667 -40.35 -1.34 -14.74
N GLY A 668 -40.39 -0.20 -14.05
CA GLY A 668 -41.55 0.21 -13.29
C GLY A 668 -42.75 0.44 -14.21
N GLY A 669 -43.81 -0.37 -14.06
CA GLY A 669 -45.19 -0.05 -14.45
C GLY A 669 -45.40 0.68 -15.78
N GLY A 670 -45.03 0.06 -16.91
CA GLY A 670 -45.34 0.59 -18.23
C GLY A 670 -44.92 -0.37 -19.31
N VAL A 671 -45.79 -0.61 -20.28
CA VAL A 671 -45.57 -1.51 -21.42
C VAL A 671 -44.33 -1.08 -22.19
N VAL A 672 -43.17 -1.67 -21.90
CA VAL A 672 -41.99 -1.59 -22.76
C VAL A 672 -42.14 -2.71 -23.78
N ALA A 673 -42.17 -2.33 -25.05
CA ALA A 673 -42.27 -3.26 -26.16
C ALA A 673 -41.22 -4.37 -26.05
N ALA A 674 -41.64 -5.61 -26.24
CA ALA A 674 -40.78 -6.79 -26.24
C ALA A 674 -39.56 -6.58 -27.15
N VAL A 675 -38.42 -6.29 -26.56
CA VAL A 675 -37.12 -6.49 -27.23
C VAL A 675 -36.91 -8.00 -27.27
N GLU A 676 -36.69 -8.57 -28.45
CA GLU A 676 -36.39 -10.01 -28.58
C GLU A 676 -35.22 -10.37 -27.66
N PRO A 677 -35.37 -11.37 -26.77
CA PRO A 677 -34.29 -11.79 -25.88
C PRO A 677 -33.11 -12.28 -26.71
N ARG A 678 -31.94 -11.67 -26.55
CA ARG A 678 -30.69 -12.26 -27.05
C ARG A 678 -30.38 -13.48 -26.16
N PRO A 679 -30.26 -14.69 -26.72
CA PRO A 679 -29.99 -15.88 -25.92
C PRO A 679 -28.58 -15.81 -25.33
N GLY A 680 -28.48 -15.67 -24.01
CA GLY A 680 -27.22 -15.81 -23.29
C GLY A 680 -27.41 -15.80 -21.77
N TRP A 681 -26.37 -16.22 -21.06
CA TRP A 681 -26.35 -16.42 -19.61
C TRP A 681 -24.96 -16.09 -19.06
N LEU A 682 -24.86 -15.86 -17.76
CA LEU A 682 -23.61 -15.57 -17.07
C LEU A 682 -23.51 -16.41 -15.79
N ALA A 683 -22.42 -17.14 -15.58
CA ALA A 683 -22.10 -17.78 -14.31
C ALA A 683 -20.76 -17.28 -13.80
N LEU A 684 -20.76 -16.70 -12.61
CA LEU A 684 -19.59 -16.14 -11.94
C LEU A 684 -19.10 -17.09 -10.86
N ALA A 685 -17.79 -17.26 -10.76
CA ALA A 685 -17.17 -17.86 -9.58
C ALA A 685 -15.89 -17.08 -9.26
N GLU A 686 -15.75 -16.50 -8.07
CA GLU A 686 -14.54 -15.74 -7.68
C GLU A 686 -14.25 -14.54 -8.61
N LEU A 687 -15.24 -13.69 -8.85
CA LEU A 687 -15.04 -12.42 -9.57
C LEU A 687 -14.53 -11.35 -8.59
N ARG A 688 -13.43 -10.68 -8.94
CA ARG A 688 -12.85 -9.58 -8.16
C ARG A 688 -12.72 -8.31 -9.00
N MET A 689 -13.46 -7.28 -8.63
CA MET A 689 -13.38 -5.94 -9.22
C MET A 689 -12.80 -4.98 -8.17
N LEU A 690 -11.55 -4.56 -8.37
CA LEU A 690 -10.79 -3.80 -7.38
C LEU A 690 -10.25 -2.50 -7.96
N ASP A 691 -10.46 -1.38 -7.28
CA ASP A 691 -9.79 -0.11 -7.60
C ASP A 691 -10.05 0.37 -9.05
N ASN A 692 -11.22 0.06 -9.62
CA ASN A 692 -11.60 0.50 -10.97
C ASN A 692 -12.36 1.82 -10.95
N ILE A 693 -12.19 2.61 -12.01
CA ILE A 693 -12.96 3.84 -12.24
C ILE A 693 -13.82 3.64 -13.50
N VAL A 694 -15.14 3.63 -13.32
CA VAL A 694 -16.11 3.35 -14.37
C VAL A 694 -17.05 4.54 -14.54
N PHE A 695 -16.84 5.30 -15.61
CA PHE A 695 -17.71 6.38 -16.05
C PHE A 695 -18.66 5.88 -17.13
N ALA A 696 -19.86 5.48 -16.74
CA ALA A 696 -20.87 5.09 -17.71
C ALA A 696 -21.86 6.22 -18.00
N ASP A 697 -22.35 6.28 -19.24
CA ASP A 697 -23.47 7.16 -19.60
C ASP A 697 -24.77 6.64 -18.96
N ASN A 698 -25.03 5.33 -19.07
CA ASN A 698 -26.29 4.71 -18.66
C ASN A 698 -26.13 3.87 -17.38
N VAL A 699 -25.36 2.77 -17.39
CA VAL A 699 -25.17 1.89 -16.22
C VAL A 699 -23.71 1.55 -16.01
N GLY A 700 -23.19 1.82 -14.80
CA GLY A 700 -21.79 1.57 -14.43
C GLY A 700 -21.45 0.08 -14.38
N LEU A 701 -22.18 -0.68 -13.57
CA LEU A 701 -22.07 -2.14 -13.47
C LEU A 701 -23.43 -2.79 -13.65
N ARG A 702 -23.56 -3.70 -14.63
CA ARG A 702 -24.82 -4.38 -14.96
C ARG A 702 -24.64 -5.89 -15.07
N LEU A 703 -24.90 -6.59 -13.97
CA LEU A 703 -24.86 -8.06 -13.90
C LEU A 703 -26.25 -8.57 -13.53
N VAL A 704 -27.15 -8.57 -14.52
CA VAL A 704 -28.57 -8.94 -14.36
C VAL A 704 -28.99 -9.93 -15.45
N GLY A 705 -30.20 -10.50 -15.32
CA GLY A 705 -30.77 -11.43 -16.31
C GLY A 705 -30.60 -12.90 -15.91
N LEU A 706 -30.25 -13.77 -16.86
CA LEU A 706 -29.87 -15.17 -16.59
C LEU A 706 -28.45 -15.24 -16.02
N ALA A 707 -28.27 -14.74 -14.81
CA ALA A 707 -26.99 -14.73 -14.10
C ALA A 707 -26.99 -15.71 -12.92
N PHE A 708 -25.84 -16.33 -12.66
CA PHE A 708 -25.59 -17.29 -11.58
C PHE A 708 -24.31 -16.89 -10.84
N SER A 709 -24.30 -16.98 -9.52
CA SER A 709 -23.10 -16.89 -8.70
C SER A 709 -22.82 -18.26 -8.05
N LEU A 710 -21.70 -18.86 -8.43
CA LEU A 710 -21.25 -20.17 -7.98
C LEU A 710 -20.29 -20.07 -6.79
N ALA A 711 -19.57 -18.95 -6.67
CA ALA A 711 -18.64 -18.63 -5.58
C ALA A 711 -18.57 -17.12 -5.37
N GLY A 712 -17.96 -16.67 -4.26
CA GLY A 712 -18.00 -15.27 -3.82
C GLY A 712 -17.60 -14.25 -4.89
N THR A 713 -18.32 -13.13 -4.94
CA THR A 713 -17.99 -11.98 -5.80
C THR A 713 -17.67 -10.76 -4.94
N THR A 714 -16.52 -10.12 -5.18
CA THR A 714 -16.08 -8.94 -4.42
C THR A 714 -15.87 -7.75 -5.34
N MET A 715 -16.52 -6.64 -4.98
CA MET A 715 -16.41 -5.34 -5.65
C MET A 715 -15.97 -4.34 -4.60
N ALA A 716 -14.68 -3.97 -4.60
CA ALA A 716 -14.14 -3.11 -3.55
C ALA A 716 -13.38 -1.90 -4.12
N ARG A 717 -13.58 -0.74 -3.47
CA ARG A 717 -12.90 0.53 -3.79
C ARG A 717 -13.05 0.98 -5.25
N ASN A 718 -14.16 0.64 -5.89
CA ASN A 718 -14.45 1.09 -7.26
C ASN A 718 -15.24 2.40 -7.25
N VAL A 719 -15.16 3.14 -8.35
CA VAL A 719 -16.03 4.27 -8.67
C VAL A 719 -16.97 3.84 -9.79
N PHE A 720 -18.28 3.82 -9.53
CA PHE A 720 -19.31 3.52 -10.53
C PHE A 720 -20.22 4.73 -10.73
N SER A 721 -20.28 5.24 -11.95
CA SER A 721 -21.20 6.32 -12.34
C SER A 721 -22.11 5.88 -13.49
N GLY A 722 -23.38 6.28 -13.48
CA GLY A 722 -24.32 6.06 -14.59
C GLY A 722 -25.64 6.81 -14.43
N SER A 723 -26.25 7.29 -15.51
CA SER A 723 -27.52 8.05 -15.43
C SER A 723 -28.73 7.18 -15.06
N MET A 724 -28.74 5.90 -15.43
CA MET A 724 -29.83 4.96 -15.13
C MET A 724 -29.59 4.15 -13.86
N ALA A 725 -28.36 3.71 -13.62
CA ALA A 725 -27.93 3.09 -12.36
C ALA A 725 -26.40 3.14 -12.22
N GLY A 726 -25.91 3.24 -10.99
CA GLY A 726 -24.48 3.06 -10.73
C GLY A 726 -24.11 1.57 -10.77
N VAL A 727 -24.83 0.78 -9.97
CA VAL A 727 -24.68 -0.67 -9.88
C VAL A 727 -26.05 -1.35 -9.95
N ALA A 728 -26.17 -2.38 -10.78
CA ALA A 728 -27.35 -3.24 -10.89
C ALA A 728 -26.92 -4.71 -10.89
N LEU A 729 -27.23 -5.43 -9.81
CA LEU A 729 -26.93 -6.85 -9.61
C LEU A 729 -28.23 -7.62 -9.40
N ASN A 730 -28.44 -8.68 -10.15
CA ASN A 730 -29.59 -9.57 -9.98
C ASN A 730 -29.28 -10.95 -10.54
N TRP A 731 -29.12 -11.96 -9.67
CA TRP A 731 -28.72 -13.30 -10.08
C TRP A 731 -29.12 -14.38 -9.06
N PHE A 732 -29.10 -15.63 -9.51
CA PHE A 732 -29.25 -16.80 -8.65
C PHE A 732 -27.94 -17.17 -7.94
N GLU A 733 -27.96 -17.53 -6.66
CA GLU A 733 -26.75 -17.87 -5.89
C GLU A 733 -26.78 -19.31 -5.35
N LEU A 734 -25.64 -19.99 -5.41
CA LEU A 734 -25.36 -21.15 -4.56
C LEU A 734 -24.99 -20.70 -3.14
N PRO A 735 -25.07 -21.55 -2.09
CA PRO A 735 -24.78 -21.15 -0.70
C PRO A 735 -23.40 -20.50 -0.45
N THR A 736 -22.43 -20.71 -1.35
CA THR A 736 -21.08 -20.13 -1.29
C THR A 736 -20.90 -18.90 -2.21
N GLY A 737 -21.97 -18.44 -2.85
CA GLY A 737 -21.98 -17.47 -3.95
C GLY A 737 -22.32 -16.03 -3.58
N GLY A 738 -22.25 -15.64 -2.31
CA GLY A 738 -22.62 -14.28 -1.87
C GLY A 738 -21.77 -13.17 -2.51
N ALA A 739 -22.26 -11.93 -2.43
CA ALA A 739 -21.56 -10.76 -2.95
C ALA A 739 -21.24 -9.70 -1.90
N ALA A 740 -20.16 -8.96 -2.14
CA ALA A 740 -19.72 -7.86 -1.31
C ALA A 740 -19.43 -6.61 -2.14
N LEU A 741 -20.03 -5.49 -1.73
CA LEU A 741 -19.74 -4.13 -2.20
C LEU A 741 -19.11 -3.37 -1.03
N ASP A 742 -17.79 -3.20 -1.06
CA ASP A 742 -17.04 -2.66 0.07
C ASP A 742 -16.27 -1.38 -0.32
N GLY A 743 -16.61 -0.26 0.33
CA GLY A 743 -15.88 1.00 0.15
C GLY A 743 -15.96 1.58 -1.27
N ASN A 744 -17.02 1.32 -2.02
CA ASN A 744 -17.19 1.87 -3.36
C ASN A 744 -17.80 3.27 -3.32
N THR A 745 -17.52 4.07 -4.35
CA THR A 745 -18.25 5.30 -4.65
C THR A 745 -19.24 5.02 -5.77
N ILE A 746 -20.54 5.19 -5.52
CA ILE A 746 -21.61 4.90 -6.46
C ILE A 746 -22.41 6.17 -6.70
N GLN A 747 -22.44 6.64 -7.94
CA GLN A 747 -23.15 7.84 -8.34
C GLN A 747 -24.18 7.53 -9.43
N SER A 748 -25.43 7.95 -9.25
CA SER A 748 -26.43 7.80 -10.30
C SER A 748 -27.58 8.80 -10.25
N GLU A 749 -28.02 9.29 -11.42
CA GLU A 749 -29.28 10.03 -11.54
C GLU A 749 -30.52 9.12 -11.51
N GLY A 750 -30.35 7.80 -11.59
CA GLY A 750 -31.39 6.79 -11.36
C GLY A 750 -31.26 6.17 -9.97
N PRO A 751 -31.65 4.91 -9.77
CA PRO A 751 -31.32 4.18 -8.55
C PRO A 751 -29.81 3.92 -8.48
N ALA A 752 -29.14 4.32 -7.39
CA ALA A 752 -27.68 4.23 -7.35
C ALA A 752 -27.19 2.77 -7.26
N ALA A 753 -27.74 1.97 -6.35
CA ALA A 753 -27.45 0.55 -6.22
C ALA A 753 -28.75 -0.28 -6.19
N VAL A 754 -28.96 -1.13 -7.19
CA VAL A 754 -30.10 -2.06 -7.29
C VAL A 754 -29.59 -3.48 -7.10
N ILE A 755 -30.09 -4.16 -6.07
CA ILE A 755 -29.52 -5.43 -5.59
C ILE A 755 -30.63 -6.48 -5.42
N GLY A 756 -30.58 -7.53 -6.23
CA GLY A 756 -31.43 -8.73 -6.15
C GLY A 756 -30.62 -10.00 -6.00
N VAL A 757 -29.92 -10.15 -4.87
CA VAL A 757 -29.05 -11.31 -4.58
C VAL A 757 -29.36 -11.88 -3.18
N ASN A 758 -29.00 -13.13 -2.89
CA ASN A 758 -29.45 -13.84 -1.68
C ASN A 758 -28.62 -13.54 -0.42
N ASP A 759 -27.30 -13.35 -0.56
CA ASP A 759 -26.40 -12.98 0.53
C ASP A 759 -25.52 -11.80 0.11
N ILE A 760 -25.91 -10.59 0.52
CA ILE A 760 -25.18 -9.36 0.18
C ILE A 760 -24.64 -8.63 1.41
N ARG A 761 -23.40 -8.16 1.27
CA ARG A 761 -22.79 -7.16 2.15
C ARG A 761 -22.56 -5.87 1.38
N LEU A 762 -23.17 -4.78 1.85
CA LEU A 762 -22.88 -3.41 1.40
C LEU A 762 -22.25 -2.67 2.58
N GLN A 763 -20.93 -2.54 2.56
CA GLN A 763 -20.16 -1.97 3.66
C GLN A 763 -19.41 -0.71 3.25
N ASP A 764 -19.54 0.34 4.07
CA ASP A 764 -18.75 1.58 3.97
C ASP A 764 -18.78 2.26 2.58
N ASN A 765 -19.85 2.08 1.80
CA ASN A 765 -19.97 2.70 0.48
C ASN A 765 -20.43 4.17 0.58
N GLU A 766 -19.99 4.99 -0.37
CA GLU A 766 -20.46 6.36 -0.59
C GLU A 766 -21.42 6.38 -1.78
N ILE A 767 -22.67 6.74 -1.54
CA ILE A 767 -23.77 6.63 -2.51
C ILE A 767 -24.44 8.00 -2.69
N SER A 768 -24.49 8.47 -3.93
CA SER A 768 -25.10 9.76 -4.29
C SER A 768 -25.74 9.76 -5.67
N GLY A 769 -26.48 10.83 -6.01
CA GLY A 769 -27.11 10.89 -7.33
C GLY A 769 -27.52 12.28 -7.82
N GLY A 770 -28.16 13.05 -6.95
CA GLY A 770 -28.75 14.35 -7.26
C GLY A 770 -30.20 14.44 -6.75
N PRO A 771 -30.77 15.65 -6.66
CA PRO A 771 -32.08 15.86 -6.04
C PRO A 771 -33.27 15.25 -6.80
N VAL A 772 -33.09 14.91 -8.07
CA VAL A 772 -34.07 14.22 -8.92
C VAL A 772 -33.81 12.72 -9.04
N ALA A 773 -32.74 12.22 -8.40
CA ALA A 773 -32.36 10.82 -8.49
C ALA A 773 -33.38 9.90 -7.81
N ALA A 774 -33.38 8.61 -8.15
CA ALA A 774 -34.31 7.66 -7.53
C ALA A 774 -33.79 7.22 -6.14
N ASP A 775 -33.89 5.93 -5.81
CA ASP A 775 -33.47 5.42 -4.51
C ASP A 775 -31.94 5.25 -4.42
N GLY A 776 -31.38 5.34 -3.21
CA GLY A 776 -29.94 5.13 -2.98
C GLY A 776 -29.59 3.65 -3.11
N ILE A 777 -30.04 2.86 -2.13
CA ILE A 777 -29.97 1.40 -2.18
C ILE A 777 -31.38 0.87 -2.35
N PHE A 778 -31.63 0.13 -3.41
CA PHE A 778 -32.86 -0.64 -3.59
C PHE A 778 -32.54 -2.13 -3.54
N ILE A 779 -32.87 -2.77 -2.42
CA ILE A 779 -32.84 -4.23 -2.31
C ILE A 779 -34.18 -4.76 -2.80
N MET A 780 -34.14 -5.59 -3.83
CA MET A 780 -35.31 -6.17 -4.48
C MET A 780 -35.29 -7.70 -4.37
N PRO A 781 -36.44 -8.38 -4.57
CA PRO A 781 -36.47 -9.83 -4.61
C PRO A 781 -35.54 -10.38 -5.69
N ASN A 782 -34.87 -11.49 -5.40
CA ASN A 782 -34.14 -12.27 -6.39
C ASN A 782 -35.12 -12.87 -7.43
N VAL A 783 -34.61 -13.19 -8.62
CA VAL A 783 -35.23 -14.03 -9.66
C VAL A 783 -35.82 -15.34 -9.13
N VAL A 784 -35.31 -15.90 -8.01
CA VAL A 784 -35.88 -17.08 -7.33
C VAL A 784 -36.52 -16.66 -5.99
N PRO A 785 -37.85 -16.48 -5.91
CA PRO A 785 -38.50 -15.75 -4.80
C PRO A 785 -38.56 -16.48 -3.45
N GLU A 786 -38.33 -17.80 -3.40
CA GLU A 786 -38.62 -18.64 -2.21
C GLU A 786 -37.38 -19.01 -1.37
N ALA A 787 -36.17 -18.59 -1.76
CA ALA A 787 -34.97 -18.88 -0.97
C ALA A 787 -34.84 -17.86 0.19
N PRO A 788 -34.54 -18.27 1.44
CA PRO A 788 -34.31 -17.34 2.54
C PRO A 788 -33.08 -16.46 2.26
N ILE A 789 -33.30 -15.14 2.23
CA ILE A 789 -32.29 -14.12 1.89
C ILE A 789 -31.74 -13.50 3.18
N SER A 790 -30.45 -13.15 3.18
CA SER A 790 -29.80 -12.34 4.20
C SER A 790 -29.11 -11.13 3.59
N ALA A 791 -29.14 -9.98 4.27
CA ALA A 791 -28.45 -8.79 3.80
C ALA A 791 -27.88 -7.95 4.95
N GLN A 792 -26.69 -7.37 4.73
CA GLN A 792 -26.00 -6.50 5.65
C GLN A 792 -25.68 -5.16 4.99
N LEU A 793 -26.31 -4.09 5.45
CA LEU A 793 -26.10 -2.72 5.00
C LEU A 793 -25.48 -1.95 6.17
N ILE A 794 -24.15 -1.83 6.17
CA ILE A 794 -23.40 -1.34 7.34
C ILE A 794 -22.48 -0.17 6.95
N GLY A 795 -22.54 0.93 7.70
CA GLY A 795 -21.56 2.02 7.57
C GLY A 795 -21.67 2.86 6.28
N ASN A 796 -22.72 2.69 5.48
CA ASN A 796 -22.85 3.40 4.20
C ASN A 796 -23.21 4.87 4.42
N ARG A 797 -22.67 5.76 3.57
CA ARG A 797 -23.03 7.17 3.48
C ARG A 797 -23.89 7.39 2.25
N ILE A 798 -25.15 7.76 2.45
CA ILE A 798 -26.16 7.87 1.40
C ILE A 798 -26.68 9.31 1.40
N SER A 799 -26.55 10.01 0.28
CA SER A 799 -26.98 11.40 0.23
C SER A 799 -27.43 11.93 -1.12
N ASP A 800 -28.25 12.98 -1.08
CA ASP A 800 -28.71 13.74 -2.25
C ASP A 800 -29.43 12.84 -3.26
N LEU A 801 -30.59 12.33 -2.85
CA LEU A 801 -31.42 11.44 -3.66
C LEU A 801 -32.87 11.93 -3.64
N GLY A 802 -33.60 11.85 -4.75
CA GLY A 802 -35.02 12.17 -4.81
C GLY A 802 -35.94 11.04 -4.31
N GLY A 803 -35.44 9.80 -4.25
CA GLY A 803 -36.13 8.63 -3.71
C GLY A 803 -35.86 8.38 -2.22
N ALA A 804 -36.00 7.13 -1.80
CA ALA A 804 -35.62 6.68 -0.46
C ALA A 804 -34.11 6.47 -0.36
N GLY A 805 -33.54 6.68 0.83
CA GLY A 805 -32.13 6.34 1.07
C GLY A 805 -31.89 4.84 0.91
N ILE A 806 -32.70 4.04 1.61
CA ILE A 806 -32.73 2.58 1.51
C ILE A 806 -34.17 2.11 1.30
N ARG A 807 -34.41 1.42 0.19
CA ARG A 807 -35.67 0.73 -0.12
C ARG A 807 -35.49 -0.77 -0.06
N ILE A 808 -36.43 -1.47 0.58
CA ILE A 808 -36.35 -2.90 0.84
C ILE A 808 -37.60 -3.59 0.31
N ALA A 809 -37.44 -4.68 -0.43
CA ALA A 809 -38.54 -5.48 -0.96
C ALA A 809 -38.16 -6.96 -1.03
N GLY A 810 -39.13 -7.86 -0.83
CA GLY A 810 -38.94 -9.32 -0.82
C GLY A 810 -38.97 -9.95 0.56
N HIS A 811 -38.58 -11.22 0.63
CA HIS A 811 -38.62 -12.06 1.83
C HIS A 811 -37.21 -12.20 2.43
N TYR A 812 -37.01 -11.82 3.69
CA TYR A 812 -35.71 -11.87 4.37
C TYR A 812 -35.78 -12.64 5.68
N ASP A 813 -34.84 -13.57 5.88
CA ASP A 813 -34.69 -14.24 7.18
C ASP A 813 -33.94 -13.35 8.18
N ALA A 814 -32.88 -12.66 7.70
CA ALA A 814 -32.10 -11.71 8.49
C ALA A 814 -31.70 -10.47 7.67
N LEU A 815 -32.07 -9.27 8.15
CA LEU A 815 -31.70 -8.01 7.53
C LEU A 815 -31.09 -7.06 8.56
N LEU A 816 -29.81 -6.71 8.37
CA LEU A 816 -29.07 -5.82 9.26
C LEU A 816 -28.82 -4.49 8.56
N ILE A 817 -29.37 -3.40 9.10
CA ILE A 817 -29.15 -2.03 8.61
C ILE A 817 -28.56 -1.22 9.76
N LYS A 818 -27.23 -1.09 9.78
CA LYS A 818 -26.52 -0.56 10.95
C LYS A 818 -25.55 0.57 10.61
N ARG A 819 -25.49 1.59 11.46
CA ARG A 819 -24.45 2.66 11.39
C ARG A 819 -24.41 3.40 10.05
N ASN A 820 -25.51 3.43 9.30
CA ASN A 820 -25.59 4.18 8.03
C ASN A 820 -25.87 5.66 8.31
N GLN A 821 -25.36 6.53 7.44
CA GLN A 821 -25.65 7.97 7.43
C GLN A 821 -26.47 8.29 6.20
N ILE A 822 -27.75 8.65 6.39
CA ILE A 822 -28.71 8.91 5.32
C ILE A 822 -29.15 10.37 5.43
N ARG A 823 -28.84 11.18 4.42
CA ARG A 823 -29.12 12.63 4.45
C ARG A 823 -29.64 13.18 3.14
N ARG A 824 -30.51 14.19 3.19
CA ARG A 824 -30.98 14.91 1.98
C ARG A 824 -31.64 13.96 0.95
N CYS A 825 -32.42 13.00 1.43
CA CYS A 825 -33.20 12.08 0.58
C CYS A 825 -34.66 12.58 0.46
N GLY A 826 -35.41 12.04 -0.50
CA GLY A 826 -36.81 12.43 -0.74
C GLY A 826 -37.80 11.65 0.12
N LEU A 827 -38.27 10.49 -0.37
CA LEU A 827 -39.44 9.76 0.18
C LEU A 827 -39.27 9.33 1.64
N ALA A 828 -38.18 8.64 1.96
CA ALA A 828 -37.89 8.14 3.29
C ALA A 828 -36.39 7.92 3.50
N GLY A 829 -35.94 7.86 4.76
CA GLY A 829 -34.60 7.37 5.07
C GLY A 829 -34.47 5.88 4.77
N ILE A 830 -35.28 5.07 5.47
CA ILE A 830 -35.39 3.62 5.27
C ILE A 830 -36.86 3.28 5.07
N MET A 831 -37.20 2.51 4.03
CA MET A 831 -38.57 2.12 3.72
C MET A 831 -38.65 0.69 3.19
N SER A 832 -39.60 -0.10 3.69
CA SER A 832 -39.99 -1.36 3.03
C SER A 832 -41.18 -1.18 2.08
N GLN A 833 -41.23 -2.00 1.02
CA GLN A 833 -42.31 -2.00 0.04
C GLN A 833 -43.50 -2.87 0.49
N PRO A 834 -44.72 -2.59 -0.05
CA PRO A 834 -45.84 -3.52 0.05
C PRO A 834 -45.45 -4.92 -0.43
N GLY A 835 -45.67 -5.94 0.40
CA GLY A 835 -45.27 -7.33 0.12
C GLY A 835 -43.89 -7.73 0.64
N PHE A 836 -43.18 -6.84 1.33
CA PHE A 836 -42.02 -7.23 2.13
C PHE A 836 -42.45 -8.09 3.34
N ASP A 837 -41.66 -9.13 3.62
CA ASP A 837 -41.77 -9.96 4.81
C ASP A 837 -40.39 -10.22 5.40
N GLY A 838 -40.13 -9.70 6.60
CA GLY A 838 -38.84 -9.84 7.26
C GLY A 838 -38.97 -10.56 8.60
N ARG A 839 -38.24 -11.66 8.77
CA ARG A 839 -38.27 -12.44 10.01
C ARG A 839 -37.46 -11.81 11.12
N HIS A 840 -36.19 -11.48 10.90
CA HIS A 840 -35.33 -10.79 11.87
C HIS A 840 -34.74 -9.52 11.26
N ILE A 841 -35.22 -8.36 11.69
CA ILE A 841 -34.74 -7.07 11.20
C ILE A 841 -34.07 -6.28 12.31
N ALA A 842 -32.85 -5.79 12.06
CA ALA A 842 -32.14 -4.92 12.99
C ALA A 842 -31.77 -3.59 12.32
N ILE A 843 -32.42 -2.50 12.73
CA ILE A 843 -32.12 -1.14 12.31
C ILE A 843 -31.46 -0.41 13.48
N GLU A 844 -30.13 -0.35 13.50
CA GLU A 844 -29.38 0.10 14.67
C GLU A 844 -28.39 1.23 14.38
N ASP A 845 -28.33 2.21 15.28
CA ASP A 845 -27.33 3.28 15.28
C ASP A 845 -27.21 4.06 13.95
N ASN A 846 -28.30 4.16 13.18
CA ASN A 846 -28.32 4.92 11.93
C ASN A 846 -28.57 6.41 12.23
N VAL A 847 -27.98 7.28 11.41
CA VAL A 847 -28.23 8.72 11.41
C VAL A 847 -29.06 9.05 10.18
N ILE A 848 -30.29 9.51 10.37
CA ILE A 848 -31.24 9.84 9.30
C ILE A 848 -31.64 11.31 9.45
N GLU A 849 -31.33 12.12 8.44
CA GLU A 849 -31.56 13.56 8.50
C GLU A 849 -32.02 14.19 7.19
N GLU A 850 -32.77 15.30 7.29
CA GLU A 850 -33.12 16.16 6.15
C GLU A 850 -33.86 15.41 5.04
N ILE A 851 -34.83 14.58 5.42
CA ILE A 851 -35.71 13.88 4.48
C ILE A 851 -36.76 14.87 3.98
N ARG A 852 -36.72 15.21 2.69
CA ARG A 852 -37.52 16.31 2.10
C ARG A 852 -38.98 15.94 1.88
N GLY A 853 -39.25 14.66 1.62
CA GLY A 853 -40.55 14.13 1.22
C GLY A 853 -40.69 13.91 -0.29
N GLY A 854 -41.66 13.08 -0.68
CA GLY A 854 -41.86 12.69 -2.07
C GLY A 854 -42.48 13.78 -2.96
N PRO A 855 -42.22 13.77 -4.29
CA PRO A 855 -42.70 14.78 -5.24
C PRO A 855 -44.23 14.86 -5.37
N ASN A 856 -44.96 13.84 -4.95
CA ASN A 856 -46.43 13.76 -5.03
C ASN A 856 -47.16 14.19 -3.74
N GLY A 857 -46.44 14.70 -2.72
CA GLY A 857 -47.06 15.17 -1.47
C GLY A 857 -47.54 14.06 -0.51
N VAL A 858 -47.16 12.79 -0.75
CA VAL A 858 -47.63 11.59 -0.02
C VAL A 858 -47.09 11.50 1.42
N GLY A 859 -46.13 12.35 1.78
CA GLY A 859 -45.51 12.38 3.11
C GLY A 859 -44.01 12.15 3.09
N ALA A 860 -43.38 12.29 4.27
CA ALA A 860 -41.97 12.03 4.50
C ALA A 860 -41.79 11.19 5.77
N ALA A 861 -40.83 10.28 5.77
CA ALA A 861 -40.54 9.50 6.97
C ALA A 861 -39.06 9.20 7.19
N GLY A 862 -38.64 9.09 8.45
CA GLY A 862 -37.31 8.60 8.77
C GLY A 862 -37.20 7.11 8.47
N ILE A 863 -38.01 6.32 9.16
CA ILE A 863 -38.12 4.86 9.00
C ILE A 863 -39.59 4.50 8.73
N VAL A 864 -39.86 3.73 7.68
CA VAL A 864 -41.19 3.14 7.40
C VAL A 864 -41.05 1.65 7.20
N LEU A 865 -41.66 0.85 8.07
CA LEU A 865 -41.66 -0.60 7.94
C LEU A 865 -43.08 -1.15 7.84
N LEU A 866 -43.27 -1.96 6.81
CA LEU A 866 -44.39 -2.84 6.57
C LEU A 866 -43.93 -4.29 6.75
N GLY A 867 -44.79 -5.19 7.25
CA GLY A 867 -44.58 -6.64 7.14
C GLY A 867 -43.35 -7.18 7.87
N VAL A 868 -43.23 -6.89 9.16
CA VAL A 868 -42.11 -7.37 10.00
C VAL A 868 -42.62 -8.40 10.99
N ILE A 869 -42.01 -9.58 11.04
CA ILE A 869 -42.37 -10.61 12.03
C ILE A 869 -41.66 -10.33 13.35
N GLU A 870 -40.35 -10.16 13.35
CA GLU A 870 -39.58 -9.82 14.53
C GLU A 870 -38.48 -8.81 14.18
N GLY A 871 -38.33 -7.76 14.98
CA GLY A 871 -37.28 -6.79 14.72
C GLY A 871 -37.04 -5.76 15.81
N GLN A 872 -36.10 -4.88 15.51
CA GLN A 872 -35.70 -3.82 16.40
C GLN A 872 -35.24 -2.58 15.63
N ALA A 873 -35.62 -1.40 16.14
CA ALA A 873 -35.10 -0.10 15.76
C ALA A 873 -34.47 0.52 17.01
N ARG A 874 -33.13 0.43 17.13
CA ARG A 874 -32.40 0.83 18.35
C ARG A 874 -31.36 1.90 18.10
N GLY A 875 -31.27 2.89 18.99
CA GLY A 875 -30.17 3.88 18.97
C GLY A 875 -30.13 4.79 17.74
N ASN A 876 -31.19 4.84 16.93
CA ASN A 876 -31.18 5.67 15.72
C ASN A 876 -31.37 7.15 16.06
N SER A 877 -30.69 8.03 15.32
CA SER A 877 -30.85 9.48 15.38
C SER A 877 -31.62 9.94 14.15
N ILE A 878 -32.88 10.38 14.33
CA ILE A 878 -33.80 10.75 13.26
C ILE A 878 -34.19 12.21 13.43
N ARG A 879 -33.89 13.05 12.43
CA ARG A 879 -34.17 14.49 12.52
C ARG A 879 -34.59 15.13 11.21
N ARG A 880 -35.31 16.26 11.28
CA ARG A 880 -35.65 17.11 10.12
C ARG A 880 -36.36 16.33 9.02
N ILE A 881 -37.47 15.70 9.35
CA ILE A 881 -38.25 14.89 8.42
C ILE A 881 -39.44 15.70 7.91
N GLY A 882 -39.56 15.90 6.60
CA GLY A 882 -40.71 16.54 5.97
C GLY A 882 -40.93 18.01 6.35
N ARG A 883 -39.89 18.74 6.73
CA ARG A 883 -40.00 20.15 7.22
C ARG A 883 -40.61 21.11 6.20
N GLU A 884 -40.40 20.84 4.91
CA GLU A 884 -40.82 21.69 3.80
C GLU A 884 -42.09 21.16 3.09
N MET A 885 -42.71 20.11 3.62
CA MET A 885 -43.87 19.49 3.00
C MET A 885 -45.11 20.40 3.03
N PRO A 886 -45.99 20.33 2.00
CA PRO A 886 -47.21 21.13 1.94
C PRO A 886 -48.22 20.74 3.02
N ASP A 887 -49.23 21.60 3.20
CA ASP A 887 -50.36 21.37 4.10
C ASP A 887 -51.11 20.07 3.71
N GLY A 888 -51.60 19.32 4.71
CA GLY A 888 -52.22 18.00 4.51
C GLY A 888 -51.24 16.83 4.40
N SER A 889 -49.92 17.08 4.40
CA SER A 889 -48.91 16.03 4.41
C SER A 889 -48.89 15.20 5.69
N GLN A 890 -48.50 13.94 5.57
CA GLN A 890 -48.30 13.01 6.67
C GLN A 890 -46.81 12.75 6.88
N ASN A 891 -46.29 13.02 8.06
CA ASN A 891 -44.84 12.93 8.32
C ASN A 891 -44.57 12.13 9.58
N ALA A 892 -43.57 11.25 9.59
CA ALA A 892 -43.25 10.44 10.77
C ALA A 892 -41.74 10.27 10.98
N GLY A 893 -41.28 10.28 12.23
CA GLY A 893 -39.92 9.83 12.54
C GLY A 893 -39.78 8.33 12.24
N ILE A 894 -40.59 7.52 12.93
CA ILE A 894 -40.72 6.09 12.72
C ILE A 894 -42.20 5.75 12.48
N ALA A 895 -42.52 5.09 11.37
CA ALA A 895 -43.86 4.60 11.06
C ALA A 895 -43.85 3.09 10.81
N LEU A 896 -44.73 2.37 11.50
CA LEU A 896 -44.80 0.92 11.46
C LEU A 896 -46.22 0.46 11.15
N GLN A 897 -46.36 -0.55 10.27
CA GLN A 897 -47.64 -1.22 10.04
C GLN A 897 -47.45 -2.71 9.74
N GLY A 898 -48.33 -3.57 10.25
CA GLY A 898 -48.20 -5.00 10.00
C GLY A 898 -46.93 -5.58 10.62
N VAL A 899 -46.65 -5.19 11.86
CA VAL A 899 -45.44 -5.55 12.60
C VAL A 899 -45.83 -6.44 13.77
N ILE A 900 -45.48 -7.72 13.73
CA ILE A 900 -45.88 -8.73 14.71
C ILE A 900 -45.14 -8.52 16.03
N GLY A 901 -43.82 -8.43 15.98
CA GLY A 901 -42.92 -8.21 17.11
C GLY A 901 -41.90 -7.11 16.81
N MET A 902 -41.85 -6.02 17.57
CA MET A 902 -40.82 -4.99 17.37
C MET A 902 -40.45 -4.21 18.62
N ALA A 903 -39.15 -3.98 18.79
CA ALA A 903 -38.57 -3.11 19.82
C ALA A 903 -38.08 -1.78 19.21
N VAL A 904 -38.73 -0.67 19.55
CA VAL A 904 -38.32 0.70 19.20
C VAL A 904 -37.71 1.34 20.43
N GLU A 905 -36.38 1.28 20.57
CA GLU A 905 -35.72 1.59 21.84
C GLU A 905 -34.52 2.55 21.72
N GLY A 906 -34.40 3.50 22.65
CA GLY A 906 -33.22 4.37 22.73
C GLY A 906 -33.01 5.29 21.52
N ASN A 907 -34.05 5.54 20.70
CA ASN A 907 -33.94 6.42 19.54
C ASN A 907 -34.05 7.89 19.95
N THR A 908 -33.37 8.77 19.21
CA THR A 908 -33.50 10.22 19.34
C THR A 908 -34.24 10.76 18.12
N ILE A 909 -35.44 11.30 18.31
CA ILE A 909 -36.35 11.72 17.23
C ILE A 909 -36.73 13.19 17.44
N TYR A 910 -36.43 14.07 16.50
CA TYR A 910 -36.77 15.49 16.63
C TYR A 910 -37.04 16.22 15.32
N GLU A 911 -37.75 17.36 15.37
CA GLU A 911 -38.06 18.19 14.19
C GLU A 911 -38.80 17.41 13.08
N ILE A 912 -39.91 16.73 13.42
CA ILE A 912 -40.73 15.98 12.47
C ILE A 912 -41.91 16.80 11.96
N GLY A 913 -42.02 16.89 10.64
CA GLY A 913 -43.07 17.59 9.90
C GLY A 913 -42.97 19.12 9.97
N PRO A 914 -43.82 19.83 9.21
CA PRO A 914 -43.98 21.27 9.34
C PRO A 914 -44.66 21.62 10.67
N ASP A 915 -44.23 22.71 11.31
CA ASP A 915 -44.87 23.25 12.52
C ASP A 915 -46.14 24.04 12.17
N ARG A 916 -47.20 23.37 11.66
CA ARG A 916 -48.47 23.98 11.26
C ARG A 916 -49.67 23.12 11.67
N ALA A 917 -50.86 23.70 11.65
CA ALA A 917 -52.09 23.04 12.09
C ALA A 917 -52.61 22.01 11.07
N GLU A 918 -52.33 22.23 9.79
CA GLU A 918 -52.85 21.46 8.67
C GLU A 918 -51.99 20.25 8.29
N ALA A 919 -50.77 20.13 8.85
CA ALA A 919 -49.87 19.01 8.63
C ALA A 919 -49.94 18.00 9.77
N ARG A 920 -49.99 16.71 9.46
CA ARG A 920 -49.97 15.64 10.48
C ARG A 920 -48.54 15.12 10.64
N ALA A 921 -48.06 15.12 11.88
CA ALA A 921 -46.68 14.76 12.18
C ALA A 921 -46.60 13.88 13.43
N TRP A 922 -45.80 12.81 13.36
CA TRP A 922 -45.62 11.86 14.45
C TRP A 922 -44.16 11.61 14.77
N GLY A 923 -43.78 11.56 16.05
CA GLY A 923 -42.49 11.00 16.44
C GLY A 923 -42.43 9.51 16.09
N VAL A 924 -43.33 8.74 16.71
CA VAL A 924 -43.54 7.31 16.44
C VAL A 924 -45.01 7.05 16.11
N LEU A 925 -45.25 6.41 14.97
CA LEU A 925 -46.56 6.04 14.45
C LEU A 925 -46.64 4.53 14.28
N VAL A 926 -47.66 3.89 14.86
CA VAL A 926 -47.86 2.45 14.74
C VAL A 926 -49.32 2.17 14.31
N ARG A 927 -49.49 1.47 13.17
CA ARG A 927 -50.78 1.10 12.53
C ARG A 927 -51.01 -0.42 12.50
N PRO A 928 -52.25 -0.90 12.75
CA PRO A 928 -52.46 -2.32 12.99
C PRO A 928 -52.36 -3.09 11.67
N PRO A 929 -52.04 -4.39 11.74
CA PRO A 929 -51.94 -5.24 12.93
C PRO A 929 -50.56 -5.19 13.62
N TRP A 930 -50.56 -5.42 14.93
CA TRP A 930 -49.36 -5.65 15.76
C TRP A 930 -49.71 -6.53 16.97
N PHE A 931 -48.73 -7.25 17.53
CA PHE A 931 -48.97 -8.15 18.67
C PHE A 931 -48.06 -7.86 19.86
N GLN A 932 -46.75 -7.81 19.64
CA GLN A 932 -45.76 -7.56 20.68
C GLN A 932 -44.95 -6.31 20.31
N MET A 933 -45.12 -5.22 21.05
CA MET A 933 -44.37 -3.99 20.80
C MET A 933 -43.76 -3.45 22.08
N SER A 934 -42.53 -2.99 21.99
CA SER A 934 -41.86 -2.18 23.01
C SER A 934 -41.48 -0.84 22.39
N ILE A 935 -41.93 0.27 22.97
CA ILE A 935 -41.47 1.62 22.67
C ILE A 935 -40.84 2.15 23.94
N ALA A 936 -39.52 2.01 24.07
CA ALA A 936 -38.83 2.26 25.33
C ALA A 936 -37.65 3.22 25.24
N ASP A 937 -37.49 4.05 26.27
CA ASP A 937 -36.31 4.90 26.48
C ASP A 937 -35.97 5.80 25.27
N ASN A 938 -36.97 6.17 24.46
CA ASN A 938 -36.79 7.08 23.33
C ASN A 938 -36.85 8.54 23.79
N ARG A 939 -36.09 9.40 23.14
CA ARG A 939 -36.17 10.86 23.29
C ARG A 939 -36.87 11.44 22.06
N ILE A 940 -38.03 12.06 22.28
CA ILE A 940 -38.91 12.58 21.22
C ILE A 940 -39.16 14.07 21.45
N ASP A 941 -38.49 14.92 20.68
CA ASP A 941 -38.60 16.37 20.80
C ASP A 941 -39.43 16.94 19.63
N GLY A 942 -40.56 17.56 19.94
CA GLY A 942 -41.38 18.28 18.95
C GLY A 942 -40.83 19.68 18.66
N SER A 943 -41.73 20.66 18.51
CA SER A 943 -41.32 22.07 18.36
C SER A 943 -40.88 22.65 19.70
N THR A 944 -39.58 22.95 19.81
CA THR A 944 -38.97 23.56 21.01
C THR A 944 -38.72 25.08 20.86
N GLU A 945 -38.98 25.63 19.67
CA GLU A 945 -38.74 27.05 19.38
C GLU A 945 -40.03 27.86 19.19
N ARG A 946 -41.10 27.23 18.69
CA ARG A 946 -42.39 27.92 18.44
C ARG A 946 -43.36 27.76 19.59
N ARG A 947 -43.99 28.87 20.01
CA ARG A 947 -44.91 28.91 21.17
C ARG A 947 -46.31 29.48 20.87
N GLY A 948 -46.55 29.98 19.65
CA GLY A 948 -47.77 30.72 19.29
C GLY A 948 -48.69 30.08 18.26
N GLU A 949 -48.21 29.11 17.49
CA GLU A 949 -48.97 28.46 16.40
C GLU A 949 -49.45 27.06 16.84
N PHE A 950 -50.68 26.69 16.47
CA PHE A 950 -51.22 25.36 16.73
C PHE A 950 -50.58 24.30 15.82
N THR A 951 -50.31 23.12 16.36
CA THR A 951 -49.73 21.98 15.63
C THR A 951 -50.56 20.72 15.81
N ALA A 952 -50.72 19.89 14.77
CA ALA A 952 -51.27 18.54 14.90
C ALA A 952 -50.18 17.47 15.15
N TRP A 953 -49.05 17.89 15.75
CA TRP A 953 -47.93 17.02 16.07
C TRP A 953 -48.22 16.13 17.29
N GLN A 954 -47.85 14.86 17.21
CA GLN A 954 -47.97 13.89 18.29
C GLN A 954 -46.64 13.15 18.49
N ALA A 955 -46.26 12.89 19.73
CA ALA A 955 -45.02 12.16 20.02
C ALA A 955 -45.16 10.67 19.70
N ILE A 956 -46.24 10.03 20.18
CA ILE A 956 -46.49 8.60 19.99
C ILE A 956 -47.97 8.40 19.67
N GLU A 957 -48.25 7.77 18.54
CA GLU A 957 -49.60 7.32 18.19
C GLU A 957 -49.60 5.83 17.84
N ILE A 958 -50.36 5.05 18.59
CA ILE A 958 -50.58 3.61 18.36
C ILE A 958 -52.08 3.39 18.26
N GLY A 959 -52.58 2.90 17.14
CA GLY A 959 -54.02 2.69 16.96
C GLY A 959 -54.46 2.72 15.50
N ALA A 960 -55.65 2.17 15.23
CA ALA A 960 -56.32 2.41 13.96
C ALA A 960 -56.88 3.84 13.92
N GLU A 961 -56.80 4.50 12.76
CA GLU A 961 -57.31 5.87 12.57
C GLU A 961 -58.80 5.99 12.93
N GLU A 962 -59.60 4.99 12.56
CA GLU A 962 -61.04 4.93 12.86
C GLU A 962 -61.33 4.77 14.37
N ASP A 963 -60.50 4.02 15.10
CA ASP A 963 -60.70 3.82 16.53
C ASP A 963 -60.31 5.07 17.33
N ILE A 964 -59.24 5.75 16.89
CA ILE A 964 -58.78 7.01 17.48
C ILE A 964 -59.84 8.10 17.29
N ALA A 965 -60.47 8.18 16.12
CA ALA A 965 -61.55 9.13 15.87
C ALA A 965 -62.78 8.90 16.77
N ARG A 966 -63.03 7.66 17.20
CA ARG A 966 -64.19 7.27 18.02
C ARG A 966 -64.03 7.53 19.52
N ILE A 967 -62.85 7.90 20.00
CA ILE A 967 -62.58 8.17 21.44
C ILE A 967 -63.54 9.25 21.99
N GLY A 968 -64.04 10.16 21.14
CA GLY A 968 -65.02 11.20 21.51
C GLY A 968 -66.50 10.80 21.47
N ASP A 969 -66.87 9.69 20.82
CA ASP A 969 -68.26 9.35 20.49
C ASP A 969 -68.90 8.33 21.46
N GLY A 970 -68.19 7.89 22.50
CA GLY A 970 -68.72 6.97 23.52
C GLY A 970 -69.03 5.56 23.02
N VAL A 971 -68.50 5.14 21.86
CA VAL A 971 -68.80 3.84 21.25
C VAL A 971 -67.82 2.76 21.74
N ALA A 972 -68.33 1.56 22.02
CA ALA A 972 -67.52 0.40 22.42
C ALA A 972 -66.48 0.03 21.34
N LEU A 973 -65.24 -0.21 21.76
CA LEU A 973 -64.18 -0.77 20.90
C LEU A 973 -64.59 -2.14 20.37
N LEU A 974 -64.21 -2.45 19.12
CA LEU A 974 -64.45 -3.76 18.52
C LEU A 974 -63.66 -4.86 19.26
N GLU A 975 -64.26 -6.03 19.46
CA GLU A 975 -63.63 -7.16 20.17
C GLU A 975 -62.46 -7.80 19.40
N GLY A 976 -62.33 -7.53 18.09
CA GLY A 976 -61.29 -8.13 17.25
C GLY A 976 -60.83 -7.26 16.06
N PHE A 977 -59.76 -7.71 15.41
CA PHE A 977 -59.24 -7.11 14.18
C PHE A 977 -60.02 -7.65 12.97
N THR A 978 -60.75 -6.78 12.26
CA THR A 978 -61.57 -7.15 11.09
C THR A 978 -60.89 -6.84 9.76
N GLY A 979 -59.87 -5.98 9.77
CA GLY A 979 -59.02 -5.62 8.63
C GLY A 979 -58.50 -4.18 8.72
N ALA A 980 -57.41 -3.88 8.01
CA ALA A 980 -56.85 -2.53 7.91
C ALA A 980 -56.14 -2.30 6.56
N MET A 981 -56.30 -1.11 5.97
CA MET A 981 -55.59 -0.68 4.77
C MET A 981 -54.29 0.06 5.12
N GLY A 982 -53.38 0.24 4.16
CA GLY A 982 -52.15 1.03 4.33
C GLY A 982 -52.44 2.44 4.86
N ALA A 983 -51.75 2.85 5.92
CA ALA A 983 -52.04 4.11 6.62
C ALA A 983 -50.79 4.79 7.21
N VAL A 984 -49.61 4.54 6.63
CA VAL A 984 -48.32 5.14 7.02
C VAL A 984 -47.80 6.09 5.92
N PRO A 985 -46.98 7.11 6.27
CA PRO A 985 -46.42 8.04 5.30
C PRO A 985 -45.65 7.35 4.15
N GLY A 986 -45.82 7.88 2.93
CA GLY A 986 -45.09 7.41 1.75
C GLY A 986 -45.62 6.11 1.12
N ILE A 987 -46.66 5.50 1.67
CA ILE A 987 -47.31 4.29 1.13
C ILE A 987 -48.73 4.61 0.64
N ASP A 988 -49.09 4.18 -0.57
CA ASP A 988 -50.46 4.30 -1.07
C ASP A 988 -51.40 3.43 -0.22
N ARG A 989 -52.51 4.01 0.24
CA ARG A 989 -53.52 3.32 1.04
C ARG A 989 -54.06 2.05 0.37
N ARG A 990 -54.03 1.97 -0.96
CA ARG A 990 -54.49 0.81 -1.73
C ARG A 990 -53.41 -0.24 -1.98
N ALA A 991 -52.16 0.03 -1.61
CA ALA A 991 -51.04 -0.84 -1.95
C ALA A 991 -50.93 -2.10 -1.06
N ILE A 992 -51.41 -2.01 0.18
CA ILE A 992 -51.43 -3.14 1.12
C ILE A 992 -52.66 -3.07 2.02
N GLY A 993 -53.19 -4.23 2.36
CA GLY A 993 -54.21 -4.43 3.39
C GLY A 993 -53.91 -5.67 4.22
N TYR A 994 -54.49 -5.74 5.41
CA TYR A 994 -54.35 -6.86 6.32
C TYR A 994 -55.73 -7.37 6.72
N ALA A 995 -55.90 -8.68 6.81
CA ALA A 995 -57.16 -9.32 7.19
C ALA A 995 -56.93 -10.52 8.13
N ALA A 996 -57.81 -10.69 9.11
CA ALA A 996 -57.84 -11.86 9.97
C ALA A 996 -58.86 -12.88 9.42
N ILE A 997 -58.41 -14.11 9.17
CA ILE A 997 -59.25 -15.21 8.64
C ILE A 997 -58.91 -16.47 9.45
N ASP A 998 -59.92 -17.10 10.07
CA ASP A 998 -59.81 -18.35 10.85
C ASP A 998 -58.66 -18.36 11.89
N GLY A 999 -58.43 -17.23 12.57
CA GLY A 999 -57.40 -17.10 13.61
C GLY A 999 -55.98 -16.85 13.09
N ARG A 1000 -55.82 -16.63 11.78
CA ARG A 1000 -54.55 -16.32 11.11
C ARG A 1000 -54.61 -14.92 10.48
N LEU A 1001 -53.46 -14.25 10.43
CA LEU A 1001 -53.31 -12.95 9.81
C LEU A 1001 -52.77 -13.10 8.38
N TYR A 1002 -53.46 -12.47 7.42
CA TYR A 1002 -53.05 -12.41 6.02
C TYR A 1002 -52.69 -10.98 5.63
N ALA A 1003 -51.63 -10.83 4.83
CA ALA A 1003 -51.31 -9.61 4.11
C ALA A 1003 -51.82 -9.72 2.67
N LEU A 1004 -52.50 -8.68 2.20
CA LEU A 1004 -53.12 -8.57 0.88
C LEU A 1004 -52.46 -7.40 0.14
N THR A 1005 -51.78 -7.68 -0.96
CA THR A 1005 -51.20 -6.67 -1.85
C THR A 1005 -52.00 -6.61 -3.15
N HIS A 1006 -51.63 -5.71 -4.07
CA HIS A 1006 -52.29 -5.64 -5.37
C HIS A 1006 -52.17 -6.93 -6.20
N PHE A 1007 -51.12 -7.73 -5.96
CA PHE A 1007 -50.78 -8.89 -6.78
C PHE A 1007 -50.83 -10.22 -6.03
N ASP A 1008 -50.82 -10.22 -4.69
CA ASP A 1008 -50.65 -11.44 -3.89
C ASP A 1008 -51.35 -11.37 -2.52
N ALA A 1009 -51.64 -12.54 -1.95
CA ALA A 1009 -52.22 -12.72 -0.62
C ALA A 1009 -51.51 -13.87 0.13
N PHE A 1010 -50.81 -13.57 1.22
CA PHE A 1010 -50.01 -14.55 1.96
C PHE A 1010 -50.25 -14.49 3.48
N GLU A 1011 -50.08 -15.63 4.15
CA GLU A 1011 -50.19 -15.74 5.60
C GLU A 1011 -48.95 -15.16 6.28
N VAL A 1012 -49.13 -14.26 7.25
CA VAL A 1012 -48.04 -13.60 7.99
C VAL A 1012 -47.75 -14.31 9.31
N ALA A 1013 -48.77 -14.51 10.14
CA ALA A 1013 -48.62 -15.07 11.49
C ALA A 1013 -49.96 -15.54 12.08
N PRO A 1014 -49.98 -16.44 13.08
CA PRO A 1014 -51.16 -16.68 13.89
C PRO A 1014 -51.52 -15.43 14.72
N ILE A 1015 -52.80 -15.22 15.01
CA ILE A 1015 -53.24 -14.12 15.88
C ILE A 1015 -52.76 -14.39 17.32
N LEU A 1016 -51.96 -13.46 17.86
CA LEU A 1016 -51.40 -13.55 19.22
C LEU A 1016 -52.09 -12.56 20.17
N PRO A 1017 -51.96 -12.75 21.50
CA PRO A 1017 -52.37 -11.74 22.48
C PRO A 1017 -51.56 -10.44 22.29
N VAL A 1018 -52.23 -9.30 22.36
CA VAL A 1018 -51.59 -7.99 22.22
C VAL A 1018 -50.94 -7.57 23.55
N GLN A 1019 -49.62 -7.37 23.53
CA GLN A 1019 -48.82 -6.83 24.61
C GLN A 1019 -48.05 -5.59 24.12
N LEU A 1020 -48.33 -4.44 24.72
CA LEU A 1020 -47.72 -3.16 24.37
C LEU A 1020 -47.00 -2.59 25.59
N GLY A 1021 -45.68 -2.41 25.48
CA GLY A 1021 -44.89 -1.64 26.44
C GLY A 1021 -44.56 -0.27 25.87
N VAL A 1022 -44.90 0.79 26.58
CA VAL A 1022 -44.51 2.17 26.29
C VAL A 1022 -43.91 2.75 27.55
N ALA A 1023 -42.57 2.67 27.68
CA ALA A 1023 -41.92 2.95 28.95
C ALA A 1023 -40.62 3.75 28.87
N GLY A 1024 -40.36 4.61 29.86
CA GLY A 1024 -39.08 5.34 29.94
C GLY A 1024 -38.88 6.44 28.88
N ASN A 1025 -39.89 6.75 28.06
CA ASN A 1025 -39.74 7.73 26.99
C ASN A 1025 -39.73 9.16 27.55
N GLN A 1026 -38.93 10.02 26.92
CA GLN A 1026 -38.85 11.46 27.20
C GLN A 1026 -39.48 12.23 26.04
N VAL A 1027 -40.50 13.03 26.32
CA VAL A 1027 -41.25 13.80 25.33
C VAL A 1027 -41.24 15.27 25.71
N ILE A 1028 -40.80 16.14 24.79
CA ILE A 1028 -40.79 17.59 24.99
C ILE A 1028 -41.48 18.29 23.82
N HIS A 1029 -42.44 19.17 24.09
CA HIS A 1029 -43.09 20.00 23.06
C HIS A 1029 -43.61 21.33 23.64
N PHE A 1030 -43.34 22.45 22.96
CA PHE A 1030 -43.71 23.79 23.46
C PHE A 1030 -44.80 24.50 22.65
N ALA A 1031 -45.19 23.99 21.48
CA ALA A 1031 -46.27 24.57 20.68
C ALA A 1031 -47.65 24.04 21.14
N PRO A 1032 -48.72 24.86 21.12
CA PRO A 1032 -50.09 24.40 21.39
C PRO A 1032 -50.51 23.23 20.46
N GLN A 1033 -51.00 22.13 21.02
CA GLN A 1033 -51.36 20.93 20.27
C GLN A 1033 -52.87 20.85 19.95
N LEU A 1034 -53.22 20.42 18.73
CA LEU A 1034 -54.62 20.12 18.35
C LEU A 1034 -55.04 18.68 18.66
N ALA A 1035 -54.08 17.81 18.96
CA ALA A 1035 -54.27 16.40 19.29
C ALA A 1035 -53.45 16.02 20.53
N PRO A 1036 -53.81 14.95 21.27
CA PRO A 1036 -53.02 14.47 22.40
C PRO A 1036 -51.59 14.09 21.98
N ALA A 1037 -50.60 14.50 22.76
CA ALA A 1037 -49.19 14.18 22.52
C ALA A 1037 -48.94 12.66 22.44
N VAL A 1038 -49.66 11.88 23.25
CA VAL A 1038 -49.59 10.42 23.24
C VAL A 1038 -50.99 9.84 23.17
N THR A 1039 -51.24 9.03 22.14
CA THR A 1039 -52.52 8.33 21.94
C THR A 1039 -52.25 6.85 21.70
N ILE A 1040 -52.78 6.00 22.58
CA ILE A 1040 -52.66 4.53 22.47
C ILE A 1040 -54.07 3.95 22.49
N VAL A 1041 -54.45 3.25 21.42
CA VAL A 1041 -55.74 2.55 21.29
C VAL A 1041 -55.48 1.13 20.84
N ALA A 1042 -55.77 0.18 21.73
CA ALA A 1042 -55.64 -1.25 21.47
C ALA A 1042 -56.98 -1.97 21.62
N ARG A 1043 -57.33 -2.83 20.65
CA ARG A 1043 -58.58 -3.60 20.62
C ARG A 1043 -58.50 -4.85 21.51
N GLY A 1044 -59.66 -5.42 21.84
CA GLY A 1044 -59.78 -6.73 22.49
C GLY A 1044 -59.04 -6.87 23.82
N THR A 1045 -58.47 -8.05 24.08
CA THR A 1045 -57.80 -8.43 25.35
C THR A 1045 -56.40 -7.84 25.55
N ALA A 1046 -56.10 -6.73 24.88
CA ALA A 1046 -54.80 -6.08 24.91
C ALA A 1046 -54.40 -5.63 26.32
N SER A 1047 -53.14 -5.85 26.65
CA SER A 1047 -52.48 -5.32 27.85
C SER A 1047 -51.49 -4.24 27.45
N VAL A 1048 -51.63 -3.05 28.05
CA VAL A 1048 -50.73 -1.91 27.84
C VAL A 1048 -50.00 -1.58 29.15
N ASP A 1049 -48.67 -1.56 29.12
CA ASP A 1049 -47.84 -0.93 30.16
C ASP A 1049 -47.39 0.46 29.69
N PHE A 1050 -47.83 1.49 30.39
CA PHE A 1050 -47.44 2.88 30.18
C PHE A 1050 -46.71 3.37 31.43
N SER A 1051 -45.39 3.19 31.49
CA SER A 1051 -44.64 3.41 32.74
C SER A 1051 -43.35 4.21 32.60
N ARG A 1052 -42.94 4.95 33.64
CA ARG A 1052 -41.67 5.71 33.67
C ARG A 1052 -41.50 6.76 32.55
N ASN A 1053 -42.58 7.20 31.90
CA ASN A 1053 -42.48 8.21 30.85
C ASN A 1053 -42.45 9.63 31.44
N GLN A 1054 -41.67 10.52 30.84
CA GLN A 1054 -41.61 11.94 31.16
C GLN A 1054 -42.11 12.76 29.97
N CYS A 1055 -43.21 13.49 30.14
CA CYS A 1055 -43.78 14.35 29.10
C CYS A 1055 -43.88 15.81 29.60
N ASP A 1056 -43.08 16.69 29.02
CA ASP A 1056 -43.11 18.14 29.25
C ASP A 1056 -43.80 18.85 28.06
N LEU A 1057 -45.11 19.11 28.20
CA LEU A 1057 -46.00 19.64 27.17
C LEU A 1057 -46.40 21.09 27.49
N LEU A 1058 -45.52 22.05 27.17
CA LEU A 1058 -45.65 23.44 27.63
C LEU A 1058 -46.44 24.36 26.69
N GLY A 1059 -47.00 23.83 25.60
CA GLY A 1059 -47.86 24.56 24.68
C GLY A 1059 -49.32 24.60 25.12
N GLY A 1060 -49.91 25.79 25.27
CA GLY A 1060 -51.26 25.94 25.82
C GLY A 1060 -52.39 25.74 24.79
N ALA A 1061 -52.93 24.53 24.67
CA ALA A 1061 -54.14 24.23 23.90
C ALA A 1061 -55.28 23.65 24.78
N ASN A 1062 -56.53 23.84 24.36
CA ASN A 1062 -57.72 23.31 25.04
C ASN A 1062 -58.12 21.95 24.43
N ILE A 1063 -57.30 20.92 24.64
CA ILE A 1063 -57.66 19.53 24.30
C ILE A 1063 -58.14 18.78 25.55
N ALA A 1064 -59.03 17.79 25.37
CA ALA A 1064 -59.68 17.09 26.46
C ALA A 1064 -58.69 16.34 27.36
N ALA A 1065 -57.63 15.76 26.77
CA ALA A 1065 -56.56 15.07 27.49
C ALA A 1065 -55.23 15.17 26.73
N GLN A 1066 -54.12 15.25 27.45
CA GLN A 1066 -52.77 15.29 26.86
C GLN A 1066 -52.23 13.90 26.50
N VAL A 1067 -52.55 12.90 27.32
CA VAL A 1067 -52.23 11.49 27.08
C VAL A 1067 -53.51 10.66 27.17
N ILE A 1068 -53.75 9.82 26.17
CA ILE A 1068 -54.90 8.92 26.12
C ILE A 1068 -54.41 7.48 25.94
N VAL A 1069 -54.84 6.59 26.84
CA VAL A 1069 -54.59 5.15 26.74
C VAL A 1069 -55.91 4.39 26.84
N VAL A 1070 -56.24 3.64 25.80
CA VAL A 1070 -57.45 2.83 25.68
C VAL A 1070 -57.07 1.37 25.43
N ALA A 1071 -57.36 0.50 26.39
CA ALA A 1071 -57.12 -0.95 26.30
C ALA A 1071 -57.92 -1.71 27.37
N GLU A 1072 -58.05 -3.04 27.25
CA GLU A 1072 -58.76 -3.84 28.27
C GLU A 1072 -58.05 -3.86 29.62
N ARG A 1073 -56.71 -3.91 29.62
CA ARG A 1073 -55.87 -3.87 30.82
C ARG A 1073 -54.77 -2.82 30.68
N ILE A 1074 -54.67 -1.90 31.65
CA ILE A 1074 -53.66 -0.84 31.64
C ILE A 1074 -52.86 -0.83 32.95
N THR A 1075 -51.55 -0.91 32.84
CA THR A 1075 -50.62 -0.53 33.92
C THR A 1075 -50.10 0.87 33.61
N ALA A 1076 -50.31 1.84 34.50
CA ALA A 1076 -49.85 3.21 34.31
C ALA A 1076 -49.01 3.63 35.52
N GLY A 1077 -47.68 3.48 35.44
CA GLY A 1077 -46.81 3.54 36.60
C GLY A 1077 -45.71 4.60 36.53
N ALA A 1078 -45.48 5.38 37.59
CA ALA A 1078 -44.30 6.25 37.71
C ALA A 1078 -44.08 7.25 36.54
N ASN A 1079 -45.15 7.74 35.90
CA ASN A 1079 -45.04 8.73 34.83
C ASN A 1079 -44.98 10.15 35.40
N SER A 1080 -44.31 11.07 34.68
CA SER A 1080 -44.28 12.51 34.97
C SER A 1080 -44.87 13.28 33.79
N LEU A 1081 -46.03 13.92 33.97
CA LEU A 1081 -46.74 14.65 32.91
C LEU A 1081 -46.94 16.12 33.33
N ARG A 1082 -46.32 17.04 32.60
CA ARG A 1082 -46.40 18.48 32.87
C ARG A 1082 -47.06 19.24 31.72
N HIS A 1083 -48.08 20.03 32.05
CA HIS A 1083 -48.79 20.94 31.15
C HIS A 1083 -49.25 22.20 31.90
N PRO A 1084 -49.20 23.41 31.29
CA PRO A 1084 -49.28 24.71 31.99
C PRO A 1084 -50.68 25.18 32.42
N ARG A 1085 -51.77 24.42 32.19
CA ARG A 1085 -53.14 24.82 32.59
C ARG A 1085 -53.80 23.81 33.52
N ASP A 1086 -54.52 24.33 34.52
CA ASP A 1086 -55.27 23.56 35.52
C ASP A 1086 -56.61 22.99 35.01
N ALA A 1087 -57.13 23.49 33.88
CA ALA A 1087 -58.49 23.21 33.39
C ALA A 1087 -58.59 22.07 32.35
N GLY A 1088 -57.55 21.26 32.15
CA GLY A 1088 -57.53 20.12 31.21
C GLY A 1088 -57.08 18.82 31.88
N LEU A 1089 -57.29 17.66 31.24
CA LEU A 1089 -56.85 16.37 31.78
C LEU A 1089 -55.40 16.05 31.35
N SER A 1090 -54.57 15.56 32.28
CA SER A 1090 -53.22 15.11 31.93
C SER A 1090 -53.21 13.69 31.34
N LEU A 1091 -53.99 12.77 31.93
CA LEU A 1091 -54.01 11.35 31.54
C LEU A 1091 -55.43 10.78 31.57
N LEU A 1092 -55.89 10.26 30.43
CA LEU A 1092 -57.14 9.50 30.30
C LEU A 1092 -56.85 8.01 30.13
N LEU A 1093 -57.40 7.20 31.02
CA LEU A 1093 -57.36 5.74 30.95
C LEU A 1093 -58.76 5.19 30.71
N ALA A 1094 -59.04 4.72 29.50
CA ALA A 1094 -60.32 4.11 29.16
C ALA A 1094 -60.17 2.59 29.11
N THR A 1095 -60.70 1.89 30.11
CA THR A 1095 -60.36 0.48 30.36
C THR A 1095 -61.33 -0.25 31.29
N ARG A 1096 -61.27 -1.59 31.30
CA ARG A 1096 -61.97 -2.43 32.28
C ARG A 1096 -61.13 -2.67 33.54
N ALA A 1097 -59.81 -2.64 33.45
CA ALA A 1097 -58.90 -2.85 34.57
C ALA A 1097 -57.65 -1.96 34.46
N ALA A 1098 -57.42 -1.10 35.48
CA ALA A 1098 -56.27 -0.19 35.52
C ALA A 1098 -55.49 -0.26 36.84
N ALA A 1099 -54.18 -0.04 36.77
CA ALA A 1099 -53.29 0.21 37.90
C ALA A 1099 -52.49 1.52 37.72
N PRO A 1100 -53.07 2.71 38.04
CA PRO A 1100 -52.41 4.00 37.88
C PRO A 1100 -51.59 4.43 39.11
N VAL A 1101 -50.42 3.81 39.35
CA VAL A 1101 -49.64 4.01 40.60
C VAL A 1101 -48.43 4.92 40.40
N GLY A 1102 -48.27 5.94 41.26
CA GLY A 1102 -47.05 6.76 41.30
C GLY A 1102 -46.90 7.80 40.18
N ASN A 1103 -47.99 8.16 39.50
CA ASN A 1103 -47.97 9.19 38.46
C ASN A 1103 -47.96 10.61 39.06
N ILE A 1104 -47.10 11.48 38.54
CA ILE A 1104 -46.99 12.89 38.90
C ILE A 1104 -47.51 13.71 37.71
N THR A 1105 -48.65 14.37 37.86
CA THR A 1105 -49.30 15.11 36.78
C THR A 1105 -49.61 16.55 37.19
N SER A 1106 -49.53 17.50 36.26
CA SER A 1106 -49.90 18.90 36.52
C SER A 1106 -51.41 19.14 36.59
N ALA A 1107 -52.20 18.24 36.00
CA ALA A 1107 -53.67 18.22 36.09
C ALA A 1107 -54.17 16.77 36.35
N GLY A 1108 -55.48 16.53 36.31
CA GLY A 1108 -56.07 15.27 36.76
C GLY A 1108 -55.74 14.02 35.93
N VAL A 1109 -55.87 12.84 36.57
CA VAL A 1109 -55.94 11.52 35.92
C VAL A 1109 -57.38 11.02 35.98
N GLN A 1110 -57.95 10.56 34.86
CA GLN A 1110 -59.32 10.05 34.77
C GLN A 1110 -59.32 8.59 34.30
N VAL A 1111 -60.17 7.77 34.93
CA VAL A 1111 -60.39 6.37 34.54
C VAL A 1111 -61.87 6.15 34.18
N THR A 1112 -62.16 5.75 32.95
CA THR A 1112 -63.53 5.53 32.43
C THR A 1112 -63.77 4.08 32.01
N PRO A 1113 -65.00 3.52 32.14
CA PRO A 1113 -66.26 4.16 32.57
C PRO A 1113 -66.59 4.07 34.08
N ALA A 1114 -65.85 3.29 34.88
CA ALA A 1114 -66.29 2.90 36.23
C ALA A 1114 -65.47 3.47 37.42
N GLY A 1115 -64.45 4.30 37.19
CA GLY A 1115 -63.49 4.68 38.26
C GLY A 1115 -62.77 3.47 38.87
N LEU A 1116 -61.93 3.67 39.90
CA LEU A 1116 -61.29 2.54 40.62
C LEU A 1116 -62.17 2.06 41.80
N PRO A 1117 -62.24 0.74 42.09
CA PRO A 1117 -62.96 0.20 43.25
C PRO A 1117 -62.29 0.60 44.59
N ALA A 1118 -63.05 0.51 45.70
CA ALA A 1118 -62.65 1.02 47.01
C ALA A 1118 -61.43 0.30 47.62
N ALA A 1119 -60.27 0.96 47.47
CA ALA A 1119 -58.99 0.86 48.20
C ALA A 1119 -57.96 1.87 47.61
N PHE A 1120 -58.21 2.35 46.38
CA PHE A 1120 -57.27 3.13 45.56
C PHE A 1120 -57.54 4.66 45.50
N ALA A 1121 -58.39 5.21 46.37
CA ALA A 1121 -58.85 6.61 46.30
C ALA A 1121 -57.80 7.69 46.65
N ALA A 1122 -56.59 7.33 47.08
CA ALA A 1122 -55.56 8.25 47.59
C ALA A 1122 -54.51 8.71 46.54
N LEU A 1123 -54.72 8.45 45.25
CA LEU A 1123 -53.71 8.61 44.19
C LEU A 1123 -54.17 9.52 43.04
N ASN A 1124 -54.38 10.83 43.25
CA ASN A 1124 -54.62 11.84 42.18
C ASN A 1124 -55.66 11.47 41.07
N ILE A 1125 -56.64 10.60 41.34
CA ILE A 1125 -57.67 10.17 40.39
C ILE A 1125 -58.94 11.00 40.62
N ILE A 1126 -59.43 11.67 39.57
CA ILE A 1126 -60.70 12.40 39.61
C ILE A 1126 -61.81 11.45 39.16
N ALA A 1127 -62.80 11.22 40.04
CA ALA A 1127 -64.01 10.45 39.70
C ALA A 1127 -64.94 11.30 38.80
N PRO A 1128 -65.55 10.71 37.75
CA PRO A 1128 -66.43 11.43 36.82
C PRO A 1128 -67.71 11.97 37.47
#